data_AF-J9R858-F1
#
_entry.id   AF-J9R858-F1
#
_cell.length_a   1.000
_cell.length_b   1.000
_cell.length_c   1.000
_cell.angle_alpha   90.00
_cell.angle_beta   90.00
_cell.angle_gamma   90.00
#
_symmetry.space_group_name_H-M   'P 1'
#
loop_
_entity.id
_entity.type
_entity.pdbx_description
1 polymer ?
#
loop_
_entity_poly.entity_id
_entity_poly.type
_entity_poly.pdbx_seq_one_letter_code
_entity_poly.pdbx_strand_id
1 'polypeptide(L)'
;MEIKFFTENAVLDLSNQKVSIQENNPVVSDKMLTKFFFPFEIYVDEDFLISFGDYLSYESLNLAKEIKGKLLFEDKIHDARLEIMSIEGNLLEGQIDFGFEDVPNFDKKLSDLPFEVIEVDDIHTYAAEVCKKKYPDTVFNFPKIYTKKYDQTQKMWDAFNGYYNDTIGSNDTLVMTRNVSPSEDNDWNIDNVNIIHPCPHMLYLLKLGFKDVGLDLSGDILEDEDLLKSWVFSGGEYFRNKYILVQEHSLRDNKYITRNCGGNPTYCFYEYKMNINIEFIDKYRFDFEFTANELNEIQSLYIKVGDNVLNVPTSRQRGKFFISYFVTTTLANTPVEIGFSFNEERRSGLPMLGSNDILNLKIRSTKGYENSDSNDVEELKIVNNENVIDLRRAVPDMTFGDYVNIIRNWFNYSLKIKNKTVVMNRVIGDKLPEIKDFREFEIARPKRTLLSKKSYLIKFEDLDNDNKLPSMFFDEQGNLLNGKERKDTEVIEVKGYPLPVKKAKTNSPETAYVMKDSNTVLSLVGYDGLNQGKNHAIALDSFVFPSLLKNWYKWIIQRISSTEYEWKFYTDIEGFSSYGVDDYIYAYNNIHLIKSIVKDKIADNTYEVTITTETVRNSPHNVGLDNLVSARICWGDDTEDVKIEVSSTVLVKVRELKMPNDGMVDFYAFSLDSGEGYTIVSKNKDEYEVSIPKGDNKIRLEVWLKNGQRYYSNELVFRRVVFKNENCAVFIAKLTGRSFRFNITYLDCEGTEKTLSGNQATTFCGKTIISTVNCEVINTNTPCVEGSVYSLEYKVTWSYGFREDGYVDYIDKNGNQVRLTIPQNDTTPRFICSRRIINRHQVSLTLTGNLCS
;
A
#
# COMPACT_ATOMS: atom_id res chain seq x y z
N MET A 1 -32.33 14.48 -44.63
CA MET A 1 -31.33 13.82 -43.77
C MET A 1 -31.66 12.33 -43.63
N GLU A 2 -30.69 11.46 -43.91
CA GLU A 2 -30.81 10.02 -43.69
C GLU A 2 -30.59 9.66 -42.21
N ILE A 3 -31.46 8.81 -41.66
CA ILE A 3 -31.30 8.19 -40.35
C ILE A 3 -31.52 6.69 -40.55
N LYS A 4 -30.43 5.92 -40.54
CA LYS A 4 -30.50 4.49 -40.83
C LYS A 4 -29.74 3.69 -39.79
N PHE A 5 -30.38 2.69 -39.23
CA PHE A 5 -29.76 1.73 -38.31
C PHE A 5 -29.46 0.43 -39.06
N PHE A 6 -28.19 0.06 -39.11
CA PHE A 6 -27.66 -1.10 -39.81
C PHE A 6 -27.31 -2.21 -38.81
N THR A 7 -27.71 -3.43 -39.11
CA THR A 7 -27.19 -4.64 -38.48
C THR A 7 -26.47 -5.48 -39.54
N GLU A 8 -25.91 -6.63 -39.17
CA GLU A 8 -25.35 -7.57 -40.16
C GLU A 8 -26.41 -8.10 -41.13
N ASN A 9 -27.67 -8.11 -40.71
CA ASN A 9 -28.76 -8.77 -41.43
C ASN A 9 -29.78 -7.79 -42.04
N ALA A 10 -29.78 -6.52 -41.64
CA ALA A 10 -30.89 -5.61 -41.94
C ALA A 10 -30.55 -4.12 -41.88
N VAL A 11 -31.45 -3.31 -42.45
CA VAL A 11 -31.43 -1.85 -42.35
C VAL A 11 -32.80 -1.36 -41.91
N LEU A 12 -32.85 -0.68 -40.76
CA LEU A 12 -34.03 0.04 -40.30
C LEU A 12 -33.89 1.52 -40.70
N ASP A 13 -34.76 2.00 -41.58
CA ASP A 13 -34.76 3.38 -42.05
C ASP A 13 -35.75 4.24 -41.25
N LEU A 14 -35.21 5.17 -40.47
CA LEU A 14 -35.97 6.13 -39.66
C LEU A 14 -35.99 7.53 -40.30
N SER A 15 -35.52 7.68 -41.53
CA SER A 15 -35.38 8.98 -42.20
C SER A 15 -36.71 9.72 -42.33
N ASN A 16 -37.83 8.99 -42.46
CA ASN A 16 -39.17 9.57 -42.58
C ASN A 16 -39.91 9.70 -41.24
N GLN A 17 -39.31 9.24 -40.14
CA GLN A 17 -39.92 9.29 -38.82
C GLN A 17 -39.63 10.60 -38.10
N LYS A 18 -40.59 11.04 -37.28
CA LYS A 18 -40.36 12.12 -36.32
C LYS A 18 -39.54 11.55 -35.18
N VAL A 19 -38.31 12.00 -35.09
CA VAL A 19 -37.39 11.59 -34.06
C VAL A 19 -36.96 12.79 -33.24
N SER A 20 -36.86 12.59 -31.94
CA SER A 20 -36.25 13.53 -31.03
C SER A 20 -34.95 12.92 -30.53
N ILE A 21 -33.86 13.67 -30.64
CA ILE A 21 -32.53 13.24 -30.22
C ILE A 21 -32.16 14.03 -28.98
N GLN A 22 -31.76 13.35 -27.91
CA GLN A 22 -31.18 13.98 -26.73
C GLN A 22 -29.68 13.71 -26.67
N GLU A 23 -28.90 14.77 -26.51
CA GLU A 23 -27.47 14.74 -26.22
C GLU A 23 -27.23 15.37 -24.84
N ASN A 24 -26.50 14.68 -23.96
CA ASN A 24 -26.13 15.18 -22.64
C ASN A 24 -24.61 15.32 -22.53
N ASN A 25 -24.16 16.37 -21.85
CA ASN A 25 -22.73 16.60 -21.65
C ASN A 25 -22.17 15.72 -20.51
N PRO A 26 -21.20 14.82 -20.78
CA PRO A 26 -20.62 13.95 -19.75
C PRO A 26 -19.74 14.69 -18.73
N VAL A 27 -19.40 15.96 -18.99
CA VAL A 27 -18.71 16.84 -18.02
C VAL A 27 -19.66 17.33 -16.93
N VAL A 28 -20.98 17.31 -17.19
CA VAL A 28 -22.00 17.95 -16.36
C VAL A 28 -22.90 16.92 -15.64
N SER A 29 -22.84 15.66 -16.07
CA SER A 29 -23.62 14.54 -15.53
C SER A 29 -22.71 13.43 -15.02
N ASP A 30 -23.09 12.82 -13.90
CA ASP A 30 -22.43 11.63 -13.32
C ASP A 30 -22.71 10.34 -14.13
N LYS A 31 -23.60 10.40 -15.12
CA LYS A 31 -24.00 9.24 -15.94
C LYS A 31 -23.21 9.21 -17.25
N MET A 32 -22.78 8.01 -17.66
CA MET A 32 -22.15 7.75 -18.96
C MET A 32 -23.08 7.94 -20.17
N LEU A 33 -24.39 8.12 -19.96
CA LEU A 33 -25.38 8.28 -21.05
C LEU A 33 -25.21 9.64 -21.76
N THR A 34 -24.56 9.62 -22.92
CA THR A 34 -24.19 10.82 -23.70
C THR A 34 -25.16 11.14 -24.83
N LYS A 35 -25.77 10.17 -25.54
CA LYS A 35 -26.85 10.45 -26.52
C LYS A 35 -27.86 9.31 -26.64
N PHE A 36 -29.11 9.63 -26.93
CA PHE A 36 -30.14 8.64 -27.27
C PHE A 36 -31.27 9.30 -28.07
N PHE A 37 -31.97 8.49 -28.84
CA PHE A 37 -33.25 8.85 -29.43
C PHE A 37 -34.32 8.71 -28.36
N PHE A 38 -35.21 9.68 -28.24
CA PHE A 38 -36.47 9.41 -27.56
C PHE A 38 -37.21 8.27 -28.28
N PRO A 39 -38.04 7.51 -27.56
CA PRO A 39 -38.80 6.41 -28.15
C PRO A 39 -39.50 6.87 -29.44
N PHE A 40 -39.29 6.11 -30.51
CA PHE A 40 -39.92 6.30 -31.79
C PHE A 40 -40.87 5.15 -32.07
N GLU A 41 -41.89 5.43 -32.87
CA GLU A 41 -42.86 4.44 -33.28
C GLU A 41 -42.64 4.09 -34.74
N ILE A 42 -42.57 2.78 -35.03
CA ILE A 42 -42.59 2.26 -36.39
C ILE A 42 -43.69 1.24 -36.54
N TYR A 43 -44.20 1.11 -37.76
CA TYR A 43 -45.07 0.00 -38.12
C TYR A 43 -44.19 -1.20 -38.45
N VAL A 44 -44.47 -2.35 -37.82
CA VAL A 44 -43.77 -3.60 -38.09
C VAL A 44 -44.30 -4.19 -39.39
N ASP A 45 -43.46 -4.20 -40.43
CA ASP A 45 -43.74 -4.80 -41.73
C ASP A 45 -43.07 -6.17 -41.88
N GLU A 46 -43.37 -6.88 -42.99
CA GLU A 46 -42.79 -8.20 -43.25
C GLU A 46 -41.26 -8.15 -43.30
N ASP A 47 -40.68 -7.07 -43.83
CA ASP A 47 -39.23 -6.89 -43.90
C ASP A 47 -38.62 -6.79 -42.49
N PHE A 48 -39.24 -6.06 -41.57
CA PHE A 48 -38.82 -6.00 -40.16
C PHE A 48 -38.92 -7.37 -39.48
N LEU A 49 -40.03 -8.10 -39.68
CA LEU A 49 -40.23 -9.42 -39.07
C LEU A 49 -39.18 -10.44 -39.53
N ILE A 50 -38.85 -10.44 -40.83
CA ILE A 50 -37.81 -11.31 -41.40
C ILE A 50 -36.42 -10.93 -40.89
N SER A 51 -36.18 -9.64 -40.74
CA SER A 51 -34.87 -9.06 -40.47
C SER A 51 -34.46 -9.04 -38.99
N PHE A 52 -35.41 -8.70 -38.11
CA PHE A 52 -35.17 -8.48 -36.68
C PHE A 52 -35.84 -9.53 -35.80
N GLY A 53 -36.84 -10.24 -36.32
CA GLY A 53 -37.57 -11.30 -35.63
C GLY A 53 -39.07 -11.05 -35.56
N ASP A 54 -39.86 -12.11 -35.35
CA ASP A 54 -41.31 -12.02 -35.27
C ASP A 54 -41.76 -11.58 -33.87
N TYR A 55 -41.74 -10.27 -33.65
CA TYR A 55 -42.19 -9.64 -32.41
C TYR A 55 -43.72 -9.56 -32.26
N LEU A 56 -44.49 -9.86 -33.30
CA LEU A 56 -45.96 -9.81 -33.29
C LEU A 56 -46.59 -11.13 -32.86
N SER A 57 -45.92 -12.25 -33.13
CA SER A 57 -46.41 -13.58 -32.77
C SER A 57 -46.28 -13.87 -31.27
N TYR A 58 -47.39 -14.30 -30.67
CA TYR A 58 -47.43 -14.78 -29.28
C TYR A 58 -46.66 -16.09 -29.05
N GLU A 59 -46.31 -16.81 -30.12
CA GLU A 59 -45.59 -18.09 -30.07
C GLU A 59 -44.06 -17.92 -30.16
N SER A 60 -43.58 -16.70 -30.43
CA SER A 60 -42.15 -16.39 -30.51
C SER A 60 -41.50 -16.41 -29.12
N LEU A 61 -40.46 -17.23 -28.95
CA LEU A 61 -39.68 -17.36 -27.72
C LEU A 61 -38.24 -16.87 -27.94
N ASN A 62 -37.63 -16.28 -26.91
CA ASN A 62 -36.24 -15.78 -26.91
C ASN A 62 -35.94 -14.64 -27.92
N LEU A 63 -36.91 -13.74 -28.17
CA LEU A 63 -36.66 -12.54 -28.96
C LEU A 63 -35.65 -11.61 -28.25
N ALA A 64 -34.73 -11.04 -29.01
CA ALA A 64 -33.74 -10.11 -28.48
C ALA A 64 -34.43 -8.79 -28.10
N LYS A 65 -34.42 -8.42 -26.82
CA LYS A 65 -34.90 -7.10 -26.40
C LYS A 65 -33.96 -5.97 -26.87
N GLU A 66 -32.69 -6.29 -27.04
CA GLU A 66 -31.63 -5.36 -27.42
C GLU A 66 -30.89 -5.88 -28.64
N ILE A 67 -30.71 -5.02 -29.64
CA ILE A 67 -30.10 -5.34 -30.93
C ILE A 67 -28.94 -4.38 -31.16
N LYS A 68 -27.72 -4.91 -31.31
CA LYS A 68 -26.51 -4.11 -31.58
C LYS A 68 -26.38 -3.82 -33.08
N GLY A 69 -25.96 -2.61 -33.42
CA GLY A 69 -25.80 -2.19 -34.82
C GLY A 69 -25.04 -0.88 -34.97
N LYS A 70 -25.12 -0.28 -36.16
CA LYS A 70 -24.54 1.01 -36.50
C LYS A 70 -25.64 1.99 -36.88
N LEU A 71 -25.52 3.25 -36.53
CA LEU A 71 -26.45 4.30 -36.89
C LEU A 71 -25.76 5.32 -37.81
N LEU A 72 -26.28 5.52 -39.01
CA LEU A 72 -25.99 6.70 -39.83
C LEU A 72 -26.90 7.83 -39.37
N PHE A 73 -26.30 8.92 -38.89
CA PHE A 73 -26.98 10.11 -38.42
C PHE A 73 -26.09 11.35 -38.68
N GLU A 74 -26.64 12.42 -39.26
CA GLU A 74 -25.89 13.63 -39.65
C GLU A 74 -24.61 13.32 -40.46
N ASP A 75 -24.72 12.43 -41.46
CA ASP A 75 -23.63 11.93 -42.31
C ASP A 75 -22.44 11.30 -41.56
N LYS A 76 -22.66 10.93 -40.29
CA LYS A 76 -21.70 10.22 -39.45
C LYS A 76 -22.25 8.85 -39.08
N ILE A 77 -21.37 7.86 -39.03
CA ILE A 77 -21.70 6.51 -38.59
C ILE A 77 -21.27 6.37 -37.12
N HIS A 78 -22.22 5.98 -36.28
CA HIS A 78 -22.05 5.75 -34.85
C HIS A 78 -22.32 4.28 -34.54
N ASP A 79 -21.60 3.70 -33.57
CA ASP A 79 -22.04 2.44 -32.97
C ASP A 79 -23.27 2.73 -32.09
N ALA A 80 -24.27 1.83 -32.13
CA ALA A 80 -25.58 2.08 -31.54
C ALA A 80 -26.27 0.77 -31.10
N ARG A 81 -27.24 0.90 -30.20
CA ARG A 81 -28.09 -0.18 -29.71
C ARG A 81 -29.56 0.19 -29.89
N LEU A 82 -30.33 -0.68 -30.53
CA LEU A 82 -31.79 -0.59 -30.60
C LEU A 82 -32.39 -1.41 -29.44
N GLU A 83 -33.09 -0.75 -28.54
CA GLU A 83 -33.91 -1.39 -27.50
C GLU A 83 -35.38 -1.38 -27.93
N ILE A 84 -36.00 -2.56 -27.94
CA ILE A 84 -37.44 -2.72 -28.16
C ILE A 84 -38.14 -2.53 -26.81
N MET A 85 -38.97 -1.49 -26.71
CA MET A 85 -39.60 -1.10 -25.44
C MET A 85 -40.99 -1.71 -25.26
N SER A 86 -41.84 -1.53 -26.26
CA SER A 86 -43.23 -1.96 -26.21
C SER A 86 -43.77 -2.24 -27.61
N ILE A 87 -44.83 -3.07 -27.67
CA ILE A 87 -45.52 -3.41 -28.92
C ILE A 87 -47.02 -3.36 -28.65
N GLU A 88 -47.75 -2.61 -29.47
CA GLU A 88 -49.21 -2.53 -29.42
C GLU A 88 -49.79 -2.77 -30.82
N GLY A 89 -50.38 -3.95 -31.03
CA GLY A 89 -50.80 -4.37 -32.37
C GLY A 89 -49.58 -4.48 -33.28
N ASN A 90 -49.58 -3.76 -34.41
CA ASN A 90 -48.46 -3.72 -35.36
C ASN A 90 -47.53 -2.50 -35.14
N LEU A 91 -47.76 -1.73 -34.08
CA LEU A 91 -46.94 -0.59 -33.72
C LEU A 91 -45.86 -1.05 -32.74
N LEU A 92 -44.61 -0.79 -33.07
CA LEU A 92 -43.47 -1.05 -32.20
C LEU A 92 -42.87 0.28 -31.73
N GLU A 93 -42.72 0.39 -30.41
CA GLU A 93 -42.01 1.48 -29.76
C GLU A 93 -40.56 1.03 -29.50
N GLY A 94 -39.62 1.72 -30.13
CA GLY A 94 -38.19 1.43 -30.04
C GLY A 94 -37.39 2.66 -29.64
N GLN A 95 -36.28 2.45 -28.95
CA GLN A 95 -35.31 3.50 -28.60
C GLN A 95 -33.94 3.12 -29.16
N ILE A 96 -33.25 4.08 -29.77
CA ILE A 96 -31.85 3.90 -30.18
C ILE A 96 -30.95 4.68 -29.24
N ASP A 97 -30.13 3.97 -28.50
CA ASP A 97 -29.03 4.54 -27.74
C ASP A 97 -27.79 4.58 -28.63
N PHE A 98 -27.11 5.72 -28.71
CA PHE A 98 -25.94 5.89 -29.57
C PHE A 98 -25.01 6.96 -29.00
N GLY A 99 -23.75 6.97 -29.41
CA GLY A 99 -22.77 7.81 -28.72
C GLY A 99 -22.40 7.28 -27.33
N PHE A 100 -22.90 6.09 -26.96
CA PHE A 100 -22.32 5.27 -25.92
C PHE A 100 -20.95 4.77 -26.35
N GLU A 101 -19.98 5.20 -25.56
CA GLU A 101 -18.81 4.41 -25.22
C GLU A 101 -19.26 3.24 -24.33
N ASP A 102 -20.10 2.33 -24.82
CA ASP A 102 -19.87 0.93 -24.47
C ASP A 102 -18.57 0.59 -25.19
N VAL A 103 -17.44 1.07 -24.64
CA VAL A 103 -16.14 0.49 -24.96
C VAL A 103 -16.42 -0.99 -24.81
N PRO A 104 -16.28 -1.82 -25.86
CA PRO A 104 -16.84 -3.18 -25.87
C PRO A 104 -16.34 -4.09 -24.73
N ASN A 105 -15.39 -3.58 -23.96
CA ASN A 105 -14.74 -4.20 -22.84
C ASN A 105 -15.22 -3.78 -21.45
N PHE A 106 -16.18 -2.86 -21.31
CA PHE A 106 -16.52 -2.32 -19.98
C PHE A 106 -17.15 -3.35 -19.04
N ASP A 107 -17.93 -4.30 -19.55
CA ASP A 107 -18.47 -5.41 -18.75
C ASP A 107 -17.44 -6.50 -18.46
N LYS A 108 -16.29 -6.49 -19.15
CA LYS A 108 -15.23 -7.48 -18.98
C LYS A 108 -14.58 -7.29 -17.62
N LYS A 109 -14.36 -8.39 -16.89
CA LYS A 109 -13.62 -8.33 -15.63
C LYS A 109 -12.18 -7.87 -15.89
N LEU A 110 -11.62 -7.10 -14.95
CA LEU A 110 -10.21 -6.73 -15.01
C LEU A 110 -9.31 -7.96 -15.13
N SER A 111 -9.63 -9.06 -14.45
CA SER A 111 -8.89 -10.33 -14.51
C SER A 111 -8.88 -10.99 -15.89
N ASP A 112 -9.83 -10.66 -16.76
CA ASP A 112 -9.99 -11.30 -18.07
C ASP A 112 -9.25 -10.53 -19.18
N LEU A 113 -8.66 -9.37 -18.86
CA LEU A 113 -7.83 -8.61 -19.79
C LEU A 113 -6.63 -9.44 -20.28
N PRO A 114 -6.09 -9.16 -21.48
CA PRO A 114 -5.05 -9.97 -22.11
C PRO A 114 -3.67 -9.75 -21.47
N PHE A 115 -3.50 -10.16 -20.21
CA PHE A 115 -2.21 -10.13 -19.53
C PHE A 115 -1.28 -11.24 -20.02
N GLU A 116 0.01 -10.93 -20.06
CA GLU A 116 1.06 -11.93 -20.28
C GLU A 116 1.34 -12.71 -18.98
N VAL A 117 1.58 -14.01 -19.13
CA VAL A 117 2.05 -14.88 -18.05
C VAL A 117 3.56 -15.06 -18.23
N ILE A 118 4.34 -14.70 -17.21
CA ILE A 118 5.80 -14.70 -17.29
C ILE A 118 6.37 -15.77 -16.37
N GLU A 119 6.99 -16.80 -16.92
CA GLU A 119 7.74 -17.80 -16.16
C GLU A 119 9.16 -17.28 -15.86
N VAL A 120 9.65 -17.51 -14.64
CA VAL A 120 10.96 -17.04 -14.17
C VAL A 120 11.68 -18.14 -13.41
N ASP A 121 13.02 -18.17 -13.46
CA ASP A 121 13.80 -19.21 -12.76
C ASP A 121 13.62 -19.15 -11.24
N ASP A 122 13.57 -17.93 -10.69
CA ASP A 122 13.33 -17.69 -9.27
C ASP A 122 12.65 -16.35 -9.06
N ILE A 123 11.41 -16.41 -8.54
CA ILE A 123 10.56 -15.25 -8.31
C ILE A 123 11.18 -14.23 -7.34
N HIS A 124 11.95 -14.68 -6.35
CA HIS A 124 12.53 -13.81 -5.33
C HIS A 124 13.64 -12.94 -5.90
N THR A 125 14.50 -13.51 -6.75
CA THR A 125 15.55 -12.78 -7.47
C THR A 125 14.93 -11.87 -8.53
N TYR A 126 13.98 -12.38 -9.31
CA TYR A 126 13.32 -11.59 -10.35
C TYR A 126 12.58 -10.37 -9.78
N ALA A 127 11.80 -10.56 -8.72
CA ALA A 127 11.06 -9.47 -8.07
C ALA A 127 12.00 -8.38 -7.52
N ALA A 128 13.15 -8.76 -6.95
CA ALA A 128 14.15 -7.81 -6.48
C ALA A 128 14.75 -6.94 -7.61
N GLU A 129 14.95 -7.51 -8.80
CA GLU A 129 15.40 -6.76 -9.98
C GLU A 129 14.30 -5.83 -10.52
N VAL A 130 13.04 -6.27 -10.53
CA VAL A 130 11.91 -5.43 -10.94
C VAL A 130 11.73 -4.23 -10.01
N CYS A 131 11.98 -4.38 -8.70
CA CYS A 131 11.91 -3.27 -7.75
C CYS A 131 12.84 -2.09 -8.09
N LYS A 132 13.92 -2.31 -8.87
CA LYS A 132 14.83 -1.26 -9.31
C LYS A 132 14.25 -0.40 -10.44
N LYS A 133 13.25 -0.91 -11.15
CA LYS A 133 12.62 -0.24 -12.29
C LYS A 133 11.45 0.63 -11.86
N LYS A 134 11.08 1.58 -12.72
CA LYS A 134 9.93 2.49 -12.57
C LYS A 134 8.99 2.30 -13.75
N TYR A 135 7.80 2.90 -13.69
CA TYR A 135 6.99 3.03 -14.90
C TYR A 135 7.61 4.11 -15.81
N PRO A 136 7.69 3.91 -17.14
CA PRO A 136 7.15 2.80 -17.93
C PRO A 136 8.10 1.61 -18.17
N ASP A 137 9.32 1.60 -17.59
CA ASP A 137 10.31 0.51 -17.76
C ASP A 137 9.82 -0.86 -17.26
N THR A 138 8.84 -0.86 -16.34
CA THR A 138 8.09 -2.04 -15.93
C THR A 138 6.60 -1.70 -15.79
N VAL A 139 5.74 -2.68 -16.09
CA VAL A 139 4.27 -2.54 -16.01
C VAL A 139 3.68 -3.10 -14.71
N PHE A 140 4.51 -3.71 -13.85
CA PHE A 140 4.17 -4.13 -12.50
C PHE A 140 5.39 -3.99 -11.57
N ASN A 141 5.17 -3.90 -10.27
CA ASN A 141 6.24 -3.79 -9.27
C ASN A 141 5.90 -4.53 -7.96
N PHE A 142 6.84 -4.62 -7.03
CA PHE A 142 6.70 -5.33 -5.74
C PHE A 142 6.98 -4.39 -4.54
N PRO A 143 6.19 -3.32 -4.36
CA PRO A 143 6.32 -2.46 -3.20
C PRO A 143 6.01 -3.23 -1.91
N LYS A 144 6.68 -2.86 -0.82
CA LYS A 144 6.49 -3.44 0.50
C LYS A 144 5.18 -2.96 1.11
N ILE A 145 4.27 -3.88 1.44
CA ILE A 145 2.92 -3.53 1.91
C ILE A 145 2.60 -4.29 3.20
N TYR A 146 2.13 -3.59 4.22
CA TYR A 146 1.69 -4.20 5.47
C TYR A 146 0.21 -4.57 5.44
N THR A 147 -0.14 -5.74 5.96
CA THR A 147 -1.51 -6.23 6.12
C THR A 147 -1.76 -6.81 7.51
N LYS A 148 -3.02 -6.74 7.94
CA LYS A 148 -3.55 -7.43 9.14
C LYS A 148 -4.37 -8.68 8.82
N LYS A 149 -4.50 -9.03 7.55
CA LYS A 149 -5.33 -10.15 7.07
C LYS A 149 -4.97 -11.49 7.71
N TYR A 150 -3.68 -11.73 7.95
CA TYR A 150 -3.17 -13.01 8.41
C TYR A 150 -2.91 -12.99 9.92
N ASP A 151 -3.56 -13.90 10.64
CA ASP A 151 -3.50 -14.01 12.10
C ASP A 151 -2.26 -14.80 12.55
N GLN A 152 -1.33 -14.12 13.22
CA GLN A 152 -0.09 -14.70 13.75
C GLN A 152 -0.31 -15.76 14.86
N THR A 153 -1.53 -15.92 15.38
CA THR A 153 -1.85 -17.03 16.29
C THR A 153 -1.99 -18.38 15.56
N GLN A 154 -2.21 -18.35 14.24
CA GLN A 154 -2.27 -19.55 13.42
C GLN A 154 -0.86 -20.03 13.10
N LYS A 155 -0.61 -21.35 13.20
CA LYS A 155 0.71 -21.94 12.98
C LYS A 155 1.29 -21.64 11.59
N MET A 156 0.45 -21.43 10.58
CA MET A 156 0.88 -21.04 9.24
C MET A 156 1.48 -19.62 9.18
N TRP A 157 1.09 -18.72 10.09
CA TRP A 157 1.41 -17.29 10.04
C TRP A 157 2.21 -16.81 11.25
N ASP A 158 2.65 -17.70 12.13
CA ASP A 158 3.40 -17.37 13.35
C ASP A 158 4.72 -16.63 13.06
N ALA A 159 5.38 -17.00 11.96
CA ALA A 159 6.58 -16.33 11.44
C ALA A 159 6.28 -15.15 10.49
N PHE A 160 5.02 -14.95 10.08
CA PHE A 160 4.66 -13.93 9.09
C PHE A 160 4.59 -12.56 9.74
N ASN A 161 5.51 -11.66 9.38
CA ASN A 161 5.59 -10.35 10.01
C ASN A 161 4.50 -9.34 9.59
N GLY A 162 3.59 -9.75 8.70
CA GLY A 162 2.51 -8.93 8.16
C GLY A 162 2.86 -8.18 6.88
N TYR A 163 4.00 -8.49 6.23
CA TYR A 163 4.47 -7.75 5.05
C TYR A 163 4.43 -8.61 3.79
N TYR A 164 3.74 -8.11 2.76
CA TYR A 164 3.96 -8.52 1.38
C TYR A 164 5.27 -7.93 0.87
N ASN A 165 5.92 -8.65 -0.05
CA ASN A 165 7.16 -8.23 -0.70
C ASN A 165 8.23 -7.79 0.32
N ASP A 166 8.36 -8.55 1.40
CA ASP A 166 9.35 -8.28 2.43
C ASP A 166 10.77 -8.53 1.91
N THR A 167 11.70 -7.73 2.38
CA THR A 167 13.07 -7.64 1.86
C THR A 167 14.06 -7.47 3.00
N ILE A 168 15.24 -8.07 2.81
CA ILE A 168 16.42 -7.92 3.65
C ILE A 168 17.58 -7.36 2.82
N GLY A 169 18.47 -6.59 3.46
CA GLY A 169 19.66 -5.97 2.85
C GLY A 169 19.76 -4.45 3.01
N SER A 170 20.91 -3.88 2.62
CA SER A 170 21.17 -2.43 2.60
C SER A 170 22.11 -2.06 1.45
N ASN A 171 21.91 -0.88 0.83
CA ASN A 171 22.83 -0.21 -0.09
C ASN A 171 23.40 -1.12 -1.23
N ASP A 172 22.50 -1.59 -2.11
CA ASP A 172 22.75 -2.30 -3.40
C ASP A 172 22.47 -3.81 -3.46
N THR A 173 22.21 -4.47 -2.34
CA THR A 173 21.75 -5.87 -2.32
C THR A 173 20.33 -5.95 -1.76
N LEU A 174 19.33 -5.88 -2.65
CA LEU A 174 17.94 -6.14 -2.29
C LEU A 174 17.67 -7.65 -2.45
N VAL A 175 17.27 -8.31 -1.37
CA VAL A 175 16.89 -9.73 -1.42
C VAL A 175 15.48 -9.87 -0.86
N MET A 176 14.58 -10.43 -1.65
CA MET A 176 13.25 -10.82 -1.19
C MET A 176 13.38 -11.96 -0.18
N THR A 177 12.77 -11.82 0.99
CA THR A 177 12.81 -12.88 2.02
C THR A 177 12.10 -14.13 1.50
N ARG A 178 12.62 -15.31 1.85
CA ARG A 178 12.10 -16.60 1.40
C ARG A 178 11.41 -17.33 2.54
N ASN A 179 10.32 -18.01 2.23
CA ASN A 179 9.69 -18.93 3.16
C ASN A 179 10.62 -20.13 3.40
N VAL A 180 10.68 -20.60 4.64
CA VAL A 180 11.58 -21.67 5.07
C VAL A 180 10.81 -22.96 5.22
N SER A 181 11.28 -24.01 4.55
CA SER A 181 10.76 -25.38 4.71
C SER A 181 11.36 -26.04 5.96
N PRO A 182 10.72 -27.09 6.52
CA PRO A 182 11.24 -27.79 7.69
C PRO A 182 12.67 -28.29 7.52
N SER A 183 13.55 -27.92 8.45
CA SER A 183 14.97 -28.26 8.45
C SER A 183 15.51 -28.39 9.88
N GLU A 184 16.74 -28.90 10.03
CA GLU A 184 17.41 -28.96 11.34
C GLU A 184 17.64 -27.57 11.94
N ASP A 185 17.90 -26.56 11.09
CA ASP A 185 18.22 -25.20 11.51
C ASP A 185 17.02 -24.45 12.11
N ASN A 186 15.79 -24.86 11.79
CA ASN A 186 14.55 -24.22 12.27
C ASN A 186 13.66 -25.18 13.09
N ASP A 187 14.28 -26.17 13.73
CA ASP A 187 13.60 -27.18 14.56
C ASP A 187 12.41 -27.84 13.84
N TRP A 188 12.55 -27.99 12.51
CA TRP A 188 11.56 -28.65 11.66
C TRP A 188 10.18 -27.98 11.67
N ASN A 189 10.16 -26.66 11.87
CA ASN A 189 9.00 -25.81 11.69
C ASN A 189 8.94 -25.26 10.26
N ILE A 190 7.81 -24.68 9.90
CA ILE A 190 7.65 -23.87 8.68
C ILE A 190 7.68 -22.42 9.10
N ASP A 191 8.40 -21.59 8.34
CA ASP A 191 8.37 -20.14 8.52
C ASP A 191 7.87 -19.47 7.23
N ASN A 192 6.58 -19.14 7.18
CA ASN A 192 6.03 -18.30 6.11
C ASN A 192 6.28 -16.83 6.45
N VAL A 193 7.38 -16.28 5.94
CA VAL A 193 7.82 -14.92 6.26
C VAL A 193 7.44 -13.91 5.19
N ASN A 194 7.11 -14.35 3.97
CA ASN A 194 6.86 -13.46 2.84
C ASN A 194 5.83 -14.01 1.85
N ILE A 195 5.05 -13.10 1.29
CA ILE A 195 4.18 -13.34 0.14
C ILE A 195 4.64 -12.39 -0.96
N ILE A 196 5.08 -12.95 -2.09
CA ILE A 196 5.43 -12.15 -3.27
C ILE A 196 4.14 -11.81 -4.01
N HIS A 197 3.81 -10.53 -4.06
CA HIS A 197 2.57 -10.02 -4.63
C HIS A 197 2.87 -8.88 -5.62
N PRO A 198 2.72 -9.10 -6.94
CA PRO A 198 2.92 -8.05 -7.92
C PRO A 198 1.78 -7.03 -7.85
N CYS A 199 2.11 -5.77 -8.05
CA CYS A 199 1.16 -4.67 -8.17
C CYS A 199 1.25 -4.11 -9.60
N PRO A 200 0.26 -4.36 -10.48
CA PRO A 200 0.20 -3.77 -11.82
C PRO A 200 0.15 -2.24 -11.76
N HIS A 201 0.76 -1.56 -12.73
CA HIS A 201 0.70 -0.10 -12.81
C HIS A 201 -0.71 0.38 -13.23
N MET A 202 -1.20 1.45 -12.61
CA MET A 202 -2.56 1.96 -12.87
C MET A 202 -2.75 2.35 -14.35
N LEU A 203 -1.84 3.14 -14.92
CA LEU A 203 -1.90 3.53 -16.34
C LEU A 203 -1.72 2.36 -17.31
N TYR A 204 -1.05 1.27 -16.89
CA TYR A 204 -0.93 0.08 -17.73
C TYR A 204 -2.28 -0.63 -17.87
N LEU A 205 -3.04 -0.78 -16.79
CA LEU A 205 -4.37 -1.39 -16.83
C LEU A 205 -5.33 -0.60 -17.73
N LEU A 206 -5.31 0.73 -17.66
CA LEU A 206 -6.08 1.59 -18.57
C LEU A 206 -5.69 1.35 -20.03
N LYS A 207 -4.38 1.42 -20.34
CA LYS A 207 -3.87 1.18 -21.69
C LYS A 207 -4.24 -0.21 -22.21
N LEU A 208 -4.11 -1.24 -21.38
CA LEU A 208 -4.41 -2.62 -21.77
C LEU A 208 -5.90 -2.82 -22.05
N GLY A 209 -6.78 -2.30 -21.19
CA GLY A 209 -8.22 -2.45 -21.35
C GLY A 209 -8.80 -1.74 -22.57
N PHE A 210 -8.28 -0.56 -22.94
CA PHE A 210 -8.64 0.11 -24.19
C PHE A 210 -8.02 -0.58 -25.42
N LYS A 211 -6.77 -1.03 -25.32
CA LYS A 211 -6.07 -1.70 -26.43
C LYS A 211 -6.70 -3.04 -26.82
N ASP A 212 -7.29 -3.75 -25.86
CA ASP A 212 -8.01 -5.02 -26.07
C ASP A 212 -9.18 -4.87 -27.06
N VAL A 213 -9.76 -3.67 -27.19
CA VAL A 213 -10.80 -3.35 -28.19
C VAL A 213 -10.27 -2.50 -29.35
N GLY A 214 -8.94 -2.41 -29.51
CA GLY A 214 -8.30 -1.69 -30.60
C GLY A 214 -8.29 -0.16 -30.44
N LEU A 215 -8.43 0.35 -29.22
CA LEU A 215 -8.37 1.78 -28.90
C LEU A 215 -7.05 2.15 -28.21
N ASP A 216 -6.44 3.26 -28.62
CA ASP A 216 -5.26 3.83 -27.98
C ASP A 216 -5.64 4.87 -26.93
N LEU A 217 -5.01 4.86 -25.76
CA LEU A 217 -5.19 5.88 -24.73
C LEU A 217 -4.24 7.06 -24.94
N SER A 218 -4.76 8.28 -24.81
CA SER A 218 -4.03 9.55 -24.89
C SER A 218 -4.60 10.58 -23.91
N GLY A 219 -3.94 11.74 -23.78
CA GLY A 219 -4.41 12.86 -22.95
C GLY A 219 -3.57 13.09 -21.69
N ASP A 220 -3.96 14.10 -20.93
CA ASP A 220 -3.25 14.59 -19.74
C ASP A 220 -3.00 13.50 -18.69
N ILE A 221 -3.86 12.47 -18.65
CA ILE A 221 -3.75 11.36 -17.69
C ILE A 221 -2.40 10.62 -17.77
N LEU A 222 -1.78 10.61 -18.96
CA LEU A 222 -0.50 9.93 -19.19
C LEU A 222 0.70 10.73 -18.73
N GLU A 223 0.51 12.03 -18.49
CA GLU A 223 1.55 12.99 -18.10
C GLU A 223 1.44 13.42 -16.63
N ASP A 224 0.41 12.95 -15.91
CA ASP A 224 0.19 13.29 -14.50
C ASP A 224 1.26 12.64 -13.60
N GLU A 225 2.17 13.47 -13.07
CA GLU A 225 3.30 13.04 -12.24
C GLU A 225 2.90 12.21 -11.01
N ASP A 226 1.72 12.46 -10.43
CA ASP A 226 1.25 11.71 -9.29
C ASP A 226 0.74 10.32 -9.72
N LEU A 227 0.10 10.22 -10.90
CA LEU A 227 -0.41 8.96 -11.47
C LEU A 227 0.71 8.05 -12.00
N LEU A 228 1.86 8.61 -12.39
CA LEU A 228 3.04 7.84 -12.80
C LEU A 228 3.69 7.03 -11.68
N LYS A 229 3.30 7.30 -10.43
CA LYS A 229 3.80 6.64 -9.22
C LYS A 229 2.77 5.69 -8.60
N SER A 230 1.62 5.46 -9.25
CA SER A 230 0.50 4.71 -8.68
C SER A 230 0.38 3.28 -9.23
N TRP A 231 0.32 2.34 -8.30
CA TRP A 231 0.26 0.90 -8.55
C TRP A 231 -0.99 0.31 -7.89
N VAL A 232 -1.62 -0.65 -8.54
CA VAL A 232 -2.85 -1.28 -8.05
C VAL A 232 -2.50 -2.46 -7.16
N PHE A 233 -3.06 -2.46 -5.96
CA PHE A 233 -2.99 -3.57 -5.01
C PHE A 233 -4.34 -4.28 -4.93
N SER A 234 -4.32 -5.61 -4.93
CA SER A 234 -5.52 -6.44 -4.71
C SER A 234 -5.43 -7.15 -3.36
N GLY A 235 -6.50 -7.14 -2.58
CA GLY A 235 -6.58 -7.94 -1.34
C GLY A 235 -6.73 -9.45 -1.57
N GLY A 236 -6.83 -9.89 -2.83
CA GLY A 236 -6.96 -11.29 -3.23
C GLY A 236 -5.75 -12.17 -2.86
N GLU A 237 -5.96 -13.48 -2.84
CA GLU A 237 -4.89 -14.46 -2.54
C GLU A 237 -4.08 -14.79 -3.80
N TYR A 238 -2.89 -14.19 -3.90
CA TYR A 238 -2.00 -14.37 -5.04
C TYR A 238 -1.13 -15.64 -4.98
N PHE A 239 -0.83 -16.14 -3.78
CA PHE A 239 -0.01 -17.33 -3.61
C PHE A 239 -0.86 -18.61 -3.62
N ARG A 240 -0.20 -19.76 -3.67
CA ARG A 240 -0.83 -21.06 -3.41
C ARG A 240 -0.20 -21.70 -2.17
N ASN A 241 -0.88 -22.68 -1.60
CA ASN A 241 -0.34 -23.47 -0.50
C ASN A 241 0.24 -24.78 -1.00
N LYS A 242 1.38 -25.16 -0.42
CA LYS A 242 1.88 -26.52 -0.40
C LYS A 242 1.72 -27.10 1.01
N TYR A 243 1.68 -28.41 1.12
CA TYR A 243 1.38 -29.13 2.34
C TYR A 243 2.56 -30.01 2.74
N ILE A 244 2.93 -29.97 4.02
CA ILE A 244 3.87 -30.94 4.58
C ILE A 244 3.10 -32.21 4.92
N LEU A 245 3.59 -33.36 4.42
CA LEU A 245 3.01 -34.66 4.75
C LEU A 245 3.41 -35.01 6.19
N VAL A 246 2.44 -35.38 7.02
CA VAL A 246 2.66 -35.80 8.41
C VAL A 246 1.87 -37.05 8.73
N GLN A 247 2.54 -38.20 8.75
CA GLN A 247 1.91 -39.45 9.14
C GLN A 247 2.18 -39.75 10.62
N GLU A 248 1.13 -40.07 11.36
CA GLU A 248 1.22 -40.51 12.75
C GLU A 248 0.76 -41.96 12.88
N HIS A 249 1.62 -42.78 13.48
CA HIS A 249 1.35 -44.20 13.69
C HIS A 249 1.62 -44.54 15.15
N SER A 250 0.74 -45.34 15.76
CA SER A 250 1.01 -45.89 17.09
C SER A 250 0.99 -47.41 17.08
N LEU A 251 1.84 -48.02 17.90
CA LEU A 251 1.89 -49.46 18.11
C LEU A 251 1.68 -49.77 19.59
N ARG A 252 0.76 -50.69 19.87
CA ARG A 252 0.49 -51.14 21.24
C ARG A 252 1.43 -52.25 21.67
N ASP A 253 1.71 -52.28 22.97
CA ASP A 253 2.53 -53.30 23.63
C ASP A 253 2.14 -54.75 23.31
N ASN A 254 0.85 -55.03 23.15
CA ASN A 254 0.32 -56.37 22.90
C ASN A 254 0.40 -56.84 21.43
N LYS A 255 0.94 -56.01 20.52
CA LYS A 255 1.06 -56.30 19.08
C LYS A 255 2.42 -56.89 18.67
N TYR A 256 3.13 -57.52 19.59
CA TYR A 256 4.41 -58.18 19.28
C TYR A 256 4.22 -59.36 18.31
N ILE A 257 5.25 -59.64 17.52
CA ILE A 257 5.29 -60.75 16.56
C ILE A 257 5.97 -61.96 17.19
N THR A 258 7.05 -61.71 17.93
CA THR A 258 7.81 -62.73 18.66
C THR A 258 7.84 -62.37 20.14
N ARG A 259 7.67 -63.37 21.01
CA ARG A 259 7.87 -63.24 22.46
C ARG A 259 8.64 -64.44 22.99
N ASN A 260 9.86 -64.19 23.47
CA ASN A 260 10.73 -65.22 24.05
C ASN A 260 11.03 -64.86 25.50
N CYS A 261 10.51 -65.62 26.46
CA CYS A 261 10.74 -65.38 27.89
C CYS A 261 11.59 -66.49 28.52
N GLY A 262 12.60 -66.13 29.32
CA GLY A 262 13.43 -67.09 30.02
C GLY A 262 14.29 -66.47 31.13
N GLY A 263 14.82 -67.31 32.02
CA GLY A 263 15.71 -66.90 33.11
C GLY A 263 15.03 -66.60 34.46
N ASN A 264 15.86 -66.34 35.48
CA ASN A 264 15.45 -65.90 36.81
C ASN A 264 16.38 -64.75 37.29
N PRO A 265 15.90 -63.48 37.38
CA PRO A 265 14.55 -63.03 37.04
C PRO A 265 14.21 -63.27 35.56
N THR A 266 12.92 -63.39 35.24
CA THR A 266 12.46 -63.67 33.88
C THR A 266 12.65 -62.45 32.98
N TYR A 267 13.42 -62.61 31.90
CA TYR A 267 13.54 -61.62 30.85
C TYR A 267 12.71 -62.06 29.66
N CYS A 268 11.86 -61.16 29.14
CA CYS A 268 11.09 -61.37 27.93
C CYS A 268 11.65 -60.49 26.81
N PHE A 269 12.02 -61.10 25.69
CA PHE A 269 12.36 -60.40 24.45
C PHE A 269 11.12 -60.32 23.56
N TYR A 270 10.80 -59.13 23.09
CA TYR A 270 9.69 -58.83 22.19
C TYR A 270 10.20 -58.23 20.90
N GLU A 271 9.67 -58.69 19.77
CA GLU A 271 9.90 -58.09 18.46
C GLU A 271 8.61 -57.49 17.92
N TYR A 272 8.73 -56.31 17.34
CA TYR A 272 7.64 -55.57 16.74
C TYR A 272 8.01 -55.20 15.30
N LYS A 273 6.99 -55.10 14.46
CA LYS A 273 7.12 -54.63 13.08
C LYS A 273 5.91 -53.83 12.67
N MET A 274 6.15 -52.76 11.93
CA MET A 274 5.15 -51.88 11.36
C MET A 274 5.48 -51.68 9.89
N ASN A 275 4.47 -51.70 9.03
CA ASN A 275 4.64 -51.38 7.61
C ASN A 275 3.82 -50.12 7.31
N ILE A 276 4.43 -49.21 6.57
CA ILE A 276 3.86 -47.94 6.17
C ILE A 276 4.21 -47.70 4.70
N ASN A 277 3.51 -46.76 4.05
CA ASN A 277 3.79 -46.36 2.68
C ASN A 277 4.12 -44.87 2.62
N ILE A 278 5.21 -44.53 1.94
CA ILE A 278 5.62 -43.15 1.71
C ILE A 278 5.25 -42.76 0.28
N GLU A 279 4.38 -41.76 0.14
CA GLU A 279 3.77 -41.40 -1.14
C GLU A 279 4.74 -40.69 -2.09
N PHE A 280 5.60 -39.79 -1.59
CA PHE A 280 6.43 -38.92 -2.42
C PHE A 280 7.93 -39.24 -2.38
N ILE A 281 8.66 -38.72 -3.39
CA ILE A 281 10.13 -38.77 -3.46
C ILE A 281 10.68 -37.62 -2.61
N ASP A 282 11.17 -37.92 -1.41
CA ASP A 282 11.70 -36.91 -0.49
C ASP A 282 12.75 -37.47 0.49
N LYS A 283 13.35 -36.55 1.23
CA LYS A 283 13.90 -36.82 2.54
C LYS A 283 12.79 -36.65 3.59
N TYR A 284 12.66 -37.64 4.47
CA TYR A 284 11.68 -37.72 5.55
C TYR A 284 12.37 -37.78 6.91
N ARG A 285 11.79 -37.12 7.90
CA ARG A 285 12.15 -37.22 9.32
C ARG A 285 11.23 -38.23 10.00
N PHE A 286 11.81 -39.24 10.63
CA PHE A 286 11.12 -40.22 11.46
C PHE A 286 11.40 -39.90 12.92
N ASP A 287 10.36 -39.55 13.67
CA ASP A 287 10.42 -39.26 15.09
C ASP A 287 9.74 -40.40 15.87
N PHE A 288 10.56 -41.19 16.55
CA PHE A 288 10.12 -42.30 17.37
C PHE A 288 10.03 -41.86 18.85
N GLU A 289 8.82 -41.81 19.40
CA GLU A 289 8.60 -41.74 20.85
C GLU A 289 8.32 -43.15 21.36
N PHE A 290 9.27 -43.71 22.11
CA PHE A 290 9.08 -45.00 22.75
C PHE A 290 8.62 -44.80 24.19
N THR A 291 7.61 -45.57 24.60
CA THR A 291 7.19 -45.65 26.01
C THR A 291 7.62 -47.00 26.56
N ALA A 292 8.75 -47.03 27.24
CA ALA A 292 9.27 -48.23 27.90
C ALA A 292 9.07 -48.11 29.42
N ASN A 293 8.86 -49.22 30.13
CA ASN A 293 8.90 -49.20 31.59
C ASN A 293 10.35 -49.00 32.09
N GLU A 294 10.58 -48.75 33.38
CA GLU A 294 11.91 -48.56 33.99
C GLU A 294 12.88 -49.75 33.81
N LEU A 295 12.40 -50.86 33.25
CA LEU A 295 13.09 -52.13 33.06
C LEU A 295 13.21 -52.55 31.58
N ASN A 296 12.86 -51.66 30.65
CA ASN A 296 12.84 -51.96 29.22
C ASN A 296 13.99 -51.28 28.47
N GLU A 297 14.67 -52.01 27.59
CA GLU A 297 15.76 -51.49 26.74
C GLU A 297 15.51 -51.86 25.27
N ILE A 298 15.62 -50.90 24.34
CA ILE A 298 15.66 -51.20 22.91
C ILE A 298 16.99 -51.85 22.57
N GLN A 299 16.93 -53.07 22.05
CA GLN A 299 18.10 -53.80 21.56
C GLN A 299 18.42 -53.45 20.11
N SER A 300 17.38 -53.26 19.29
CA SER A 300 17.54 -52.94 17.88
C SER A 300 16.37 -52.11 17.38
N LEU A 301 16.65 -51.19 16.44
CA LEU A 301 15.70 -50.46 15.64
C LEU A 301 16.26 -50.39 14.22
N TYR A 302 15.47 -50.79 13.24
CA TYR A 302 15.81 -50.64 11.84
C TYR A 302 14.65 -50.11 11.03
N ILE A 303 14.98 -49.43 9.95
CA ILE A 303 14.05 -48.98 8.93
C ILE A 303 14.49 -49.63 7.61
N LYS A 304 13.62 -50.45 7.04
CA LYS A 304 13.82 -51.07 5.74
C LYS A 304 13.03 -50.30 4.68
N VAL A 305 13.73 -49.82 3.66
CA VAL A 305 13.19 -49.00 2.57
C VAL A 305 13.45 -49.76 1.27
N GLY A 306 12.41 -50.36 0.69
CA GLY A 306 12.60 -51.35 -0.37
C GLY A 306 13.45 -52.53 0.13
N ASP A 307 14.59 -52.81 -0.52
CA ASP A 307 15.53 -53.86 -0.11
C ASP A 307 16.63 -53.39 0.86
N ASN A 308 16.77 -52.09 1.06
CA ASN A 308 17.83 -51.52 1.89
C ASN A 308 17.41 -51.47 3.37
N VAL A 309 18.25 -52.00 4.25
CA VAL A 309 18.02 -51.97 5.71
C VAL A 309 18.94 -50.93 6.35
N LEU A 310 18.34 -49.94 7.01
CA LEU A 310 19.02 -48.88 7.75
C LEU A 310 18.91 -49.17 9.25
N ASN A 311 20.03 -49.40 9.92
CA ASN A 311 20.06 -49.56 11.37
C ASN A 311 20.06 -48.18 12.03
N VAL A 312 19.04 -47.92 12.86
CA VAL A 312 18.92 -46.67 13.61
C VAL A 312 19.66 -46.84 14.93
N PRO A 313 20.61 -45.96 15.28
CA PRO A 313 21.30 -46.02 16.56
C PRO A 313 20.31 -45.96 17.73
N THR A 314 20.42 -46.91 18.65
CA THR A 314 19.56 -47.00 19.84
C THR A 314 20.32 -46.54 21.09
N SER A 315 19.59 -46.02 22.07
CA SER A 315 20.14 -45.68 23.39
C SER A 315 19.54 -46.62 24.44
N ARG A 316 20.34 -47.02 25.44
CA ARG A 316 19.86 -47.81 26.59
C ARG A 316 19.20 -46.89 27.61
N GLN A 317 18.09 -46.29 27.22
CA GLN A 317 17.30 -45.40 28.07
C GLN A 317 16.06 -46.12 28.59
N ARG A 318 15.76 -45.86 29.87
CA ARG A 318 14.59 -46.39 30.60
C ARG A 318 13.51 -45.32 30.63
N GLY A 319 12.23 -45.71 30.59
CA GLY A 319 11.11 -44.75 30.58
C GLY A 319 10.72 -44.29 29.18
N LYS A 320 10.21 -43.05 29.08
CA LYS A 320 9.90 -42.39 27.80
C LYS A 320 11.14 -41.74 27.20
N PHE A 321 11.41 -42.01 25.92
CA PHE A 321 12.52 -41.38 25.20
C PHE A 321 12.22 -41.21 23.70
N PHE A 322 13.01 -40.36 23.06
CA PHE A 322 12.82 -39.93 21.68
C PHE A 322 14.04 -40.23 20.83
N ILE A 323 13.83 -40.75 19.63
CA ILE A 323 14.87 -40.96 18.62
C ILE A 323 14.38 -40.34 17.31
N SER A 324 15.23 -39.58 16.63
CA SER A 324 14.95 -39.05 15.29
C SER A 324 15.91 -39.65 14.27
N TYR A 325 15.42 -39.99 13.08
CA TYR A 325 16.24 -40.52 11.99
C TYR A 325 15.74 -40.02 10.63
N PHE A 326 16.65 -39.92 9.65
CA PHE A 326 16.31 -39.44 8.31
C PHE A 326 16.37 -40.54 7.27
N VAL A 327 15.36 -40.57 6.41
CA VAL A 327 15.24 -41.54 5.33
C VAL A 327 15.01 -40.80 4.03
N THR A 328 15.72 -41.14 2.97
CA THR A 328 15.48 -40.58 1.63
C THR A 328 14.89 -41.65 0.74
N THR A 329 13.76 -41.35 0.10
CA THR A 329 13.11 -42.19 -0.92
C THR A 329 13.52 -41.71 -2.31
N THR A 330 13.69 -42.66 -3.24
CA THR A 330 13.99 -42.36 -4.66
C THR A 330 12.83 -42.66 -5.60
N LEU A 331 11.76 -43.29 -5.09
CA LEU A 331 10.55 -43.65 -5.81
C LEU A 331 9.31 -43.22 -5.02
N ALA A 332 8.25 -42.84 -5.72
CA ALA A 332 6.94 -42.60 -5.11
C ALA A 332 6.31 -43.92 -4.65
N ASN A 333 5.42 -43.86 -3.65
CA ASN A 333 4.77 -45.03 -3.04
C ASN A 333 5.77 -46.11 -2.59
N THR A 334 6.83 -45.69 -1.88
CA THR A 334 7.85 -46.60 -1.38
C THR A 334 7.36 -47.27 -0.09
N PRO A 335 7.27 -48.63 -0.04
CA PRO A 335 6.96 -49.33 1.18
C PRO A 335 8.13 -49.21 2.16
N VAL A 336 7.82 -48.83 3.39
CA VAL A 336 8.78 -48.74 4.48
C VAL A 336 8.35 -49.65 5.61
N GLU A 337 9.28 -50.49 6.05
CA GLU A 337 9.09 -51.42 7.14
C GLU A 337 9.96 -50.98 8.32
N ILE A 338 9.38 -50.89 9.50
CA ILE A 338 10.05 -50.50 10.73
C ILE A 338 10.01 -51.69 11.65
N GLY A 339 11.18 -52.19 12.04
CA GLY A 339 11.29 -53.26 13.01
C GLY A 339 12.10 -52.82 14.22
N PHE A 340 11.64 -53.23 15.40
CA PHE A 340 12.37 -52.97 16.64
C PHE A 340 12.14 -54.08 17.65
N SER A 341 13.09 -54.20 18.58
CA SER A 341 13.05 -55.22 19.60
C SER A 341 13.34 -54.69 21.00
N PHE A 342 12.59 -55.15 21.98
CA PHE A 342 12.70 -54.76 23.39
C PHE A 342 12.99 -55.95 24.29
N ASN A 343 13.79 -55.73 25.34
CA ASN A 343 13.85 -56.62 26.49
C ASN A 343 13.01 -56.06 27.64
N GLU A 344 12.26 -56.91 28.34
CA GLU A 344 11.47 -56.59 29.55
C GLU A 344 11.94 -57.48 30.70
N GLU A 345 12.42 -56.90 31.82
CA GLU A 345 12.64 -57.64 33.07
C GLU A 345 11.32 -57.77 33.84
N ARG A 346 10.82 -59.00 34.00
CA ARG A 346 9.63 -59.29 34.81
C ARG A 346 10.01 -59.64 36.25
N ARG A 347 9.62 -58.78 37.19
CA ARG A 347 9.61 -59.09 38.62
C ARG A 347 8.26 -59.65 39.03
N SER A 348 8.25 -60.76 39.76
CA SER A 348 7.05 -61.40 40.28
C SER A 348 6.22 -60.42 41.11
N GLY A 349 4.98 -60.11 40.68
CA GLY A 349 3.98 -59.41 41.50
C GLY A 349 3.48 -58.05 40.98
N LEU A 350 4.00 -57.51 39.87
CA LEU A 350 3.43 -56.29 39.26
C LEU A 350 2.46 -56.66 38.12
N PRO A 351 1.24 -56.08 38.10
CA PRO A 351 0.28 -56.35 37.03
C PRO A 351 0.80 -55.86 35.68
N MET A 352 0.36 -56.54 34.61
CA MET A 352 0.62 -56.13 33.24
C MET A 352 0.15 -54.68 33.04
N LEU A 353 1.00 -53.86 32.42
CA LEU A 353 0.57 -52.61 31.80
C LEU A 353 -0.60 -52.97 30.88
N GLY A 354 -1.79 -52.50 31.23
CA GLY A 354 -2.92 -52.53 30.32
C GLY A 354 -2.74 -51.41 29.31
N SER A 355 -2.72 -51.76 28.02
CA SER A 355 -3.16 -50.89 26.93
C SER A 355 -2.40 -49.56 26.75
N ASN A 356 -1.07 -49.55 26.81
CA ASN A 356 -0.29 -48.36 26.45
C ASN A 356 0.41 -48.54 25.09
N ASP A 357 0.47 -47.46 24.31
CA ASP A 357 1.24 -47.40 23.07
C ASP A 357 2.75 -47.50 23.40
N ILE A 358 3.43 -48.51 22.87
CA ILE A 358 4.87 -48.76 23.07
C ILE A 358 5.72 -47.87 22.16
N LEU A 359 5.16 -47.49 21.00
CA LEU A 359 5.76 -46.58 20.04
C LEU A 359 4.67 -45.64 19.52
N ASN A 360 4.94 -44.34 19.58
CA ASN A 360 4.31 -43.34 18.73
C ASN A 360 5.35 -42.87 17.71
N LEU A 361 5.03 -42.99 16.43
CA LEU A 361 5.89 -42.63 15.32
C LEU A 361 5.24 -41.46 14.58
N LYS A 362 6.00 -40.38 14.43
CA LYS A 362 5.63 -39.24 13.59
C LYS A 362 6.60 -39.14 12.41
N ILE A 363 6.09 -39.11 11.20
CA ILE A 363 6.88 -39.05 9.96
C ILE A 363 6.55 -37.75 9.25
N ARG A 364 7.56 -36.95 8.93
CA ARG A 364 7.39 -35.63 8.31
C ARG A 364 8.20 -35.51 7.03
N SER A 365 7.60 -34.97 5.98
CA SER A 365 8.33 -34.61 4.76
C SER A 365 9.20 -33.37 4.96
N THR A 366 10.30 -33.24 4.20
CA THR A 366 11.12 -32.02 4.21
C THR A 366 10.65 -30.98 3.20
N LYS A 367 9.89 -31.42 2.17
CA LYS A 367 9.32 -30.55 1.14
C LYS A 367 7.80 -30.52 1.25
N GLY A 368 7.23 -29.42 0.75
CA GLY A 368 5.79 -29.27 0.59
C GLY A 368 5.31 -29.82 -0.76
N TYR A 369 4.16 -30.50 -0.73
CA TYR A 369 3.50 -31.10 -1.90
C TYR A 369 2.17 -30.40 -2.20
N GLU A 370 1.72 -30.50 -3.45
CA GLU A 370 0.34 -30.16 -3.78
C GLU A 370 -0.58 -31.22 -3.16
N ASN A 371 -1.76 -30.80 -2.69
CA ASN A 371 -2.71 -31.57 -1.89
C ASN A 371 -2.78 -33.07 -2.30
N SER A 372 -2.66 -33.98 -1.34
CA SER A 372 -2.89 -35.42 -1.54
C SER A 372 -4.26 -35.82 -1.01
N ASP A 373 -4.97 -36.74 -1.67
CA ASP A 373 -6.20 -37.39 -1.14
C ASP A 373 -5.94 -38.25 0.13
N SER A 374 -4.73 -38.16 0.69
CA SER A 374 -4.30 -38.87 1.89
C SER A 374 -4.90 -38.25 3.15
N ASN A 375 -5.49 -39.08 4.01
CA ASN A 375 -5.99 -38.65 5.32
C ASN A 375 -4.85 -38.32 6.32
N ASP A 376 -3.60 -38.56 5.93
CA ASP A 376 -2.39 -38.41 6.77
C ASP A 376 -1.64 -37.09 6.50
N VAL A 377 -2.37 -36.01 6.20
CA VAL A 377 -1.80 -34.66 6.05
C VAL A 377 -2.20 -33.81 7.25
N GLU A 378 -1.30 -33.59 8.22
CA GLU A 378 -1.48 -32.44 9.12
C GLU A 378 -1.33 -31.15 8.31
N GLU A 379 -2.23 -30.18 8.53
CA GLU A 379 -2.43 -28.93 7.78
C GLU A 379 -1.29 -27.89 7.89
N LEU A 380 -0.03 -28.33 7.94
CA LEU A 380 1.15 -27.47 7.93
C LEU A 380 1.38 -26.91 6.52
N LYS A 381 0.73 -25.76 6.26
CA LYS A 381 0.72 -25.05 4.97
C LYS A 381 1.98 -24.18 4.79
N ILE A 382 2.66 -24.35 3.66
CA ILE A 382 3.74 -23.48 3.19
C ILE A 382 3.21 -22.60 2.07
N VAL A 383 3.43 -21.29 2.18
CA VAL A 383 3.18 -20.32 1.12
C VAL A 383 4.14 -20.59 -0.03
N ASN A 384 3.60 -21.07 -1.16
CA ASN A 384 4.32 -21.28 -2.40
C ASN A 384 4.23 -20.01 -3.25
N ASN A 385 5.30 -19.20 -3.21
CA ASN A 385 5.52 -18.14 -4.18
C ASN A 385 5.92 -18.79 -5.50
N GLU A 386 4.96 -18.95 -6.41
CA GLU A 386 5.18 -19.58 -7.71
C GLU A 386 6.19 -18.79 -8.53
N ASN A 387 6.99 -19.50 -9.32
CA ASN A 387 7.96 -18.96 -10.27
C ASN A 387 7.29 -18.43 -11.56
N VAL A 388 6.11 -17.83 -11.40
CA VAL A 388 5.24 -17.37 -12.48
C VAL A 388 4.60 -16.06 -12.06
N ILE A 389 4.69 -15.04 -12.92
CA ILE A 389 3.91 -13.80 -12.79
C ILE A 389 2.64 -13.95 -13.59
N ASP A 390 1.50 -13.99 -12.89
CA ASP A 390 0.17 -13.94 -13.49
C ASP A 390 -0.63 -12.74 -12.94
N LEU A 391 -0.67 -11.63 -13.68
CA LEU A 391 -1.33 -10.40 -13.23
C LEU A 391 -2.86 -10.52 -13.14
N ARG A 392 -3.47 -11.54 -13.76
CA ARG A 392 -4.92 -11.81 -13.66
C ARG A 392 -5.36 -12.04 -12.21
N ARG A 393 -4.44 -12.55 -11.37
CA ARG A 393 -4.64 -12.83 -9.94
C ARG A 393 -4.26 -11.65 -9.04
N ALA A 394 -3.73 -10.57 -9.60
CA ALA A 394 -3.18 -9.42 -8.88
C ALA A 394 -3.99 -8.12 -9.08
N VAL A 395 -5.14 -8.23 -9.75
CA VAL A 395 -6.09 -7.13 -9.95
C VAL A 395 -7.33 -7.36 -9.10
N PRO A 396 -8.02 -6.29 -8.65
CA PRO A 396 -9.26 -6.42 -7.88
C PRO A 396 -10.38 -7.04 -8.73
N ASP A 397 -11.36 -7.66 -8.06
CA ASP A 397 -12.59 -8.19 -8.67
C ASP A 397 -13.56 -7.03 -8.96
N MET A 398 -13.39 -6.45 -10.15
CA MET A 398 -14.26 -5.43 -10.72
C MET A 398 -14.20 -5.49 -12.24
N THR A 399 -15.16 -4.84 -12.91
CA THR A 399 -15.13 -4.71 -14.36
C THR A 399 -14.16 -3.62 -14.81
N PHE A 400 -13.74 -3.65 -16.07
CA PHE A 400 -12.91 -2.57 -16.63
C PHE A 400 -13.67 -1.23 -16.64
N GLY A 401 -14.99 -1.25 -16.87
CA GLY A 401 -15.84 -0.07 -16.78
C GLY A 401 -15.86 0.53 -15.38
N ASP A 402 -16.01 -0.30 -14.35
CA ASP A 402 -15.93 0.15 -12.94
C ASP A 402 -14.58 0.80 -12.64
N TYR A 403 -13.50 0.18 -13.10
CA TYR A 403 -12.14 0.69 -12.92
C TYR A 403 -11.94 2.07 -13.55
N VAL A 404 -12.38 2.25 -14.80
CA VAL A 404 -12.33 3.53 -15.51
C VAL A 404 -13.17 4.58 -14.79
N ASN A 405 -14.38 4.22 -14.35
CA ASN A 405 -15.28 5.12 -13.63
C ASN A 405 -14.73 5.57 -12.29
N ILE A 406 -14.12 4.66 -11.52
CA ILE A 406 -13.47 5.01 -10.25
C ILE A 406 -12.36 6.04 -10.50
N ILE A 407 -11.49 5.83 -11.49
CA ILE A 407 -10.38 6.75 -11.80
C ILE A 407 -10.90 8.11 -12.27
N ARG A 408 -11.88 8.12 -13.17
CA ARG A 408 -12.51 9.35 -13.67
C ARG A 408 -13.10 10.17 -12.53
N ASN A 409 -13.88 9.53 -11.66
CA ASN A 409 -14.49 10.20 -10.53
C ASN A 409 -13.42 10.65 -9.54
N TRP A 410 -12.53 9.76 -9.09
CA TRP A 410 -11.52 10.11 -8.09
C TRP A 410 -10.67 11.33 -8.47
N PHE A 411 -10.19 11.39 -9.72
CA PHE A 411 -9.27 12.44 -10.18
C PHE A 411 -9.91 13.49 -11.09
N ASN A 412 -11.23 13.46 -11.28
CA ASN A 412 -12.01 14.38 -12.11
C ASN A 412 -11.50 14.45 -13.58
N TYR A 413 -11.38 13.28 -14.23
CA TYR A 413 -11.05 13.16 -15.65
C TYR A 413 -12.31 12.94 -16.51
N SER A 414 -12.35 13.65 -17.64
CA SER A 414 -13.26 13.36 -18.74
C SER A 414 -12.71 12.22 -19.60
N LEU A 415 -13.58 11.49 -20.26
CA LEU A 415 -13.22 10.47 -21.23
C LEU A 415 -13.96 10.78 -22.53
N LYS A 416 -13.22 10.79 -23.64
CA LYS A 416 -13.76 11.05 -24.97
C LYS A 416 -13.12 10.13 -25.99
N ILE A 417 -13.90 9.38 -26.74
CA ILE A 417 -13.42 8.61 -27.89
C ILE A 417 -13.47 9.47 -29.15
N LYS A 418 -12.33 9.60 -29.82
CA LYS A 418 -12.19 10.19 -31.15
C LYS A 418 -11.51 9.18 -32.06
N ASN A 419 -12.24 8.68 -33.06
CA ASN A 419 -11.78 7.62 -33.96
C ASN A 419 -11.35 6.37 -33.16
N LYS A 420 -10.07 5.98 -33.27
CA LYS A 420 -9.47 4.85 -32.55
C LYS A 420 -8.69 5.27 -31.31
N THR A 421 -8.93 6.48 -30.81
CA THR A 421 -8.18 7.03 -29.68
C THR A 421 -9.13 7.49 -28.58
N VAL A 422 -8.92 6.97 -27.38
CA VAL A 422 -9.54 7.45 -26.15
C VAL A 422 -8.67 8.59 -25.62
N VAL A 423 -9.28 9.75 -25.41
CA VAL A 423 -8.63 10.94 -24.85
C VAL A 423 -9.16 11.15 -23.43
N MET A 424 -8.28 11.06 -22.43
CA MET A 424 -8.60 11.31 -21.03
C MET A 424 -7.87 12.55 -20.52
N ASN A 425 -8.62 13.65 -20.41
CA ASN A 425 -8.14 14.96 -19.94
C ASN A 425 -8.91 15.40 -18.70
N ARG A 426 -8.32 16.28 -17.89
CA ARG A 426 -9.02 16.86 -16.74
C ARG A 426 -10.26 17.60 -17.21
N VAL A 427 -11.37 17.44 -16.47
CA VAL A 427 -12.70 17.96 -16.87
C VAL A 427 -12.67 19.48 -17.10
N ILE A 428 -11.90 20.22 -16.30
CA ILE A 428 -11.58 21.62 -16.56
C ILE A 428 -10.06 21.76 -16.61
N GLY A 429 -9.53 21.79 -17.84
CA GLY A 429 -8.11 22.02 -18.09
C GLY A 429 -7.65 23.43 -17.69
N ASP A 430 -6.34 23.64 -17.69
CA ASP A 430 -5.75 24.97 -17.42
C ASP A 430 -5.93 25.95 -18.59
N LYS A 431 -6.22 25.45 -19.80
CA LYS A 431 -6.51 26.25 -20.98
C LYS A 431 -8.01 26.25 -21.24
N LEU A 432 -8.58 27.46 -21.42
CA LEU A 432 -9.95 27.59 -21.91
C LEU A 432 -10.05 26.96 -23.31
N PRO A 433 -11.03 26.09 -23.56
CA PRO A 433 -11.27 25.54 -24.89
C PRO A 433 -11.72 26.63 -25.86
N GLU A 434 -11.72 26.30 -27.15
CA GLU A 434 -12.22 27.18 -28.20
C GLU A 434 -13.69 27.52 -27.96
N ILE A 435 -14.02 28.82 -27.92
CA ILE A 435 -15.36 29.31 -27.68
C ILE A 435 -15.99 29.62 -29.03
N LYS A 436 -17.11 28.96 -29.34
CA LYS A 436 -17.88 29.20 -30.56
C LYS A 436 -18.90 30.32 -30.34
N ASP A 437 -19.00 31.25 -31.28
CA ASP A 437 -20.05 32.27 -31.24
C ASP A 437 -21.40 31.59 -31.47
N PHE A 438 -22.38 31.84 -30.60
CA PHE A 438 -23.71 31.21 -30.66
C PHE A 438 -24.83 32.26 -30.60
N ARG A 439 -24.46 33.53 -30.74
CA ARG A 439 -25.39 34.66 -30.62
C ARG A 439 -26.48 34.65 -31.69
N GLU A 440 -26.24 33.99 -32.82
CA GLU A 440 -27.22 33.85 -33.91
C GLU A 440 -28.50 33.12 -33.49
N PHE A 441 -28.41 32.24 -32.49
CA PHE A 441 -29.53 31.44 -31.97
C PHE A 441 -30.16 32.04 -30.70
N GLU A 442 -29.79 33.26 -30.32
CA GLU A 442 -30.36 33.93 -29.15
C GLU A 442 -31.84 34.28 -29.36
N ILE A 443 -32.67 33.90 -28.40
CA ILE A 443 -34.03 34.45 -28.27
C ILE A 443 -34.05 35.58 -27.26
N ALA A 444 -34.97 36.54 -27.42
CA ALA A 444 -35.02 37.74 -26.57
C ALA A 444 -35.24 37.44 -25.07
N ARG A 445 -35.88 36.32 -24.73
CA ARG A 445 -36.23 35.94 -23.34
C ARG A 445 -36.04 34.44 -23.11
N PRO A 446 -34.79 33.98 -22.90
CA PRO A 446 -34.55 32.59 -22.51
C PRO A 446 -35.10 32.31 -21.12
N LYS A 447 -35.43 31.05 -20.83
CA LYS A 447 -35.69 30.61 -19.47
C LYS A 447 -34.37 30.59 -18.70
N ARG A 448 -34.37 31.23 -17.53
CA ARG A 448 -33.19 31.31 -16.66
C ARG A 448 -33.52 30.70 -15.31
N THR A 449 -32.80 29.64 -14.97
CA THR A 449 -32.89 29.02 -13.64
C THR A 449 -31.65 29.42 -12.88
N LEU A 450 -31.82 30.23 -11.82
CA LEU A 450 -30.77 30.44 -10.85
C LEU A 450 -30.66 29.14 -10.05
N LEU A 451 -29.63 28.34 -10.32
CA LEU A 451 -29.44 27.08 -9.62
C LEU A 451 -29.35 27.37 -8.11
N SER A 452 -30.28 26.81 -7.34
CA SER A 452 -30.36 27.03 -5.90
C SER A 452 -29.17 26.36 -5.21
N LYS A 453 -28.28 27.15 -4.60
CA LYS A 453 -27.28 26.78 -3.57
C LYS A 453 -26.87 25.30 -3.55
N LYS A 454 -26.43 24.75 -4.69
CA LYS A 454 -26.04 23.34 -4.74
C LYS A 454 -24.87 23.14 -3.79
N SER A 455 -24.92 22.08 -3.01
CA SER A 455 -23.80 21.67 -2.19
C SER A 455 -23.31 20.32 -2.68
N TYR A 456 -21.99 20.11 -2.62
CA TYR A 456 -21.36 18.88 -3.04
C TYR A 456 -20.62 18.27 -1.85
N LEU A 457 -20.66 16.95 -1.71
CA LEU A 457 -19.84 16.22 -0.76
C LEU A 457 -19.07 15.14 -1.51
N ILE A 458 -17.76 15.32 -1.61
CA ILE A 458 -16.89 14.26 -2.12
C ILE A 458 -16.35 13.49 -0.91
N LYS A 459 -16.66 12.20 -0.86
CA LYS A 459 -16.22 11.32 0.22
C LYS A 459 -15.67 10.02 -0.33
N PHE A 460 -14.80 9.39 0.44
CA PHE A 460 -14.35 8.04 0.19
C PHE A 460 -15.31 7.04 0.85
N GLU A 461 -15.36 5.84 0.30
CA GLU A 461 -16.03 4.72 0.95
C GLU A 461 -15.42 4.45 2.34
N ASP A 462 -16.25 4.02 3.30
CA ASP A 462 -15.78 3.70 4.64
C ASP A 462 -14.77 2.52 4.63
N LEU A 463 -13.71 2.65 5.43
CA LEU A 463 -12.66 1.65 5.61
C LEU A 463 -12.89 0.84 6.90
N ASP A 464 -12.12 -0.23 7.10
CA ASP A 464 -12.28 -1.09 8.27
C ASP A 464 -11.90 -0.36 9.56
N ASN A 465 -12.49 -0.78 10.69
CA ASN A 465 -12.24 -0.24 12.04
C ASN A 465 -12.51 1.27 12.18
N ASP A 466 -13.62 1.75 11.61
CA ASP A 466 -14.07 3.16 11.65
C ASP A 466 -13.07 4.17 11.07
N ASN A 467 -12.08 3.71 10.31
CA ASN A 467 -11.14 4.60 9.64
C ASN A 467 -11.87 5.30 8.49
N LYS A 468 -11.87 6.64 8.52
CA LYS A 468 -12.44 7.46 7.45
C LYS A 468 -11.34 8.33 6.86
N LEU A 469 -11.24 8.32 5.54
CA LEU A 469 -10.42 9.31 4.85
C LEU A 469 -11.10 10.68 4.89
N PRO A 470 -10.32 11.78 4.85
CA PRO A 470 -10.90 13.10 4.86
C PRO A 470 -11.86 13.30 3.67
N SER A 471 -13.03 13.86 3.92
CA SER A 471 -14.00 14.26 2.89
C SER A 471 -13.92 15.77 2.64
N MET A 472 -14.45 16.22 1.51
CA MET A 472 -14.55 17.65 1.21
C MET A 472 -15.98 18.02 0.86
N PHE A 473 -16.55 18.92 1.66
CA PHE A 473 -17.86 19.52 1.43
C PHE A 473 -17.69 20.87 0.73
N PHE A 474 -18.61 21.23 -0.14
CA PHE A 474 -18.62 22.47 -0.88
C PHE A 474 -20.00 23.10 -0.87
N ASP A 475 -20.06 24.41 -0.64
CA ASP A 475 -21.25 25.23 -0.80
C ASP A 475 -20.87 26.64 -1.30
N GLU A 476 -21.84 27.55 -1.34
CA GLU A 476 -21.62 28.95 -1.73
C GLU A 476 -20.68 29.72 -0.78
N GLN A 477 -20.50 29.25 0.46
CA GLN A 477 -19.63 29.88 1.45
C GLN A 477 -18.17 29.41 1.31
N GLY A 478 -17.94 28.35 0.54
CA GLY A 478 -16.62 27.80 0.26
C GLY A 478 -16.58 26.29 0.45
N ASN A 479 -15.42 25.77 0.80
CA ASN A 479 -15.20 24.36 1.06
C ASN A 479 -14.88 24.10 2.54
N LEU A 480 -15.32 22.94 3.05
CA LEU A 480 -15.11 22.51 4.41
C LEU A 480 -14.55 21.08 4.43
N LEU A 481 -13.37 20.92 5.00
CA LEU A 481 -12.80 19.59 5.26
C LEU A 481 -13.68 18.85 6.28
N ASN A 482 -14.05 17.62 5.98
CA ASN A 482 -14.95 16.79 6.79
C ASN A 482 -16.32 17.43 7.09
N GLY A 483 -16.83 18.22 6.14
CA GLY A 483 -18.18 18.77 6.23
C GLY A 483 -19.26 17.70 6.14
N LYS A 484 -20.41 18.00 6.72
CA LYS A 484 -21.57 17.11 6.75
C LYS A 484 -22.51 17.40 5.59
N GLU A 485 -23.11 16.34 5.07
CA GLU A 485 -24.20 16.38 4.11
C GLU A 485 -25.39 17.21 4.63
N ARG A 486 -26.03 17.96 3.73
CA ARG A 486 -27.27 18.72 3.96
C ARG A 486 -28.38 18.16 3.05
N LYS A 487 -29.62 18.59 3.25
CA LYS A 487 -30.81 18.04 2.57
C LYS A 487 -30.74 18.02 1.03
N ASP A 488 -30.00 18.96 0.43
CA ASP A 488 -29.87 19.12 -1.02
C ASP A 488 -28.40 18.99 -1.48
N THR A 489 -27.62 18.16 -0.79
CA THR A 489 -26.22 17.89 -1.13
C THR A 489 -26.09 16.74 -2.12
N GLU A 490 -25.38 16.98 -3.22
CA GLU A 490 -25.00 15.96 -4.20
C GLU A 490 -23.74 15.24 -3.68
N VAL A 491 -23.85 13.93 -3.45
CA VAL A 491 -22.78 13.13 -2.86
C VAL A 491 -22.06 12.35 -3.94
N ILE A 492 -20.75 12.61 -4.07
CA ILE A 492 -19.86 11.86 -4.95
C ILE A 492 -19.03 10.92 -4.08
N GLU A 493 -19.29 9.63 -4.19
CA GLU A 493 -18.57 8.60 -3.45
C GLU A 493 -17.48 7.95 -4.31
N VAL A 494 -16.24 8.00 -3.81
CA VAL A 494 -15.06 7.39 -4.44
C VAL A 494 -14.87 5.98 -3.88
N LYS A 495 -15.11 4.96 -4.71
CA LYS A 495 -14.91 3.52 -4.38
C LYS A 495 -13.45 3.08 -4.51
N GLY A 496 -12.56 3.79 -3.82
CA GLY A 496 -11.13 3.49 -3.82
C GLY A 496 -10.39 4.31 -2.78
N TYR A 497 -9.16 3.90 -2.43
CA TYR A 497 -8.33 4.64 -1.50
C TYR A 497 -6.83 4.43 -1.75
N PRO A 498 -5.98 5.44 -1.47
CA PRO A 498 -4.55 5.23 -1.47
C PRO A 498 -4.13 4.59 -0.14
N LEU A 499 -3.28 3.58 -0.17
CA LEU A 499 -2.74 2.98 1.05
C LEU A 499 -1.92 4.03 1.81
N PRO A 500 -2.27 4.38 3.05
CA PRO A 500 -1.47 5.30 3.84
C PRO A 500 -0.10 4.71 4.14
N VAL A 501 0.92 5.56 4.14
CA VAL A 501 2.26 5.21 4.58
C VAL A 501 2.36 5.48 6.08
N LYS A 502 2.61 4.42 6.86
CA LYS A 502 2.77 4.51 8.32
C LYS A 502 3.60 3.37 8.86
N LYS A 503 4.11 3.53 10.08
CA LYS A 503 4.78 2.45 10.82
C LYS A 503 3.73 1.50 11.40
N ALA A 504 3.80 0.22 11.04
CA ALA A 504 2.92 -0.80 11.60
C ALA A 504 3.31 -1.20 13.03
N LYS A 505 4.62 -1.16 13.34
CA LYS A 505 5.24 -1.52 14.62
C LYS A 505 6.34 -0.50 14.98
N THR A 506 6.68 -0.36 16.26
CA THR A 506 7.66 0.63 16.77
C THR A 506 8.99 0.64 16.02
N ASN A 507 9.49 -0.55 15.64
CA ASN A 507 10.77 -0.74 14.94
C ASN A 507 10.62 -1.13 13.46
N SER A 508 9.42 -0.99 12.90
CA SER A 508 9.17 -1.31 11.48
C SER A 508 9.47 -0.13 10.56
N PRO A 509 9.80 -0.41 9.28
CA PRO A 509 9.85 0.65 8.28
C PRO A 509 8.47 1.29 8.10
N GLU A 510 8.49 2.56 7.75
CA GLU A 510 7.30 3.24 7.27
C GLU A 510 7.04 2.82 5.83
N THR A 511 5.87 2.26 5.57
CA THR A 511 5.49 1.77 4.24
C THR A 511 3.96 1.71 4.10
N ALA A 512 3.47 1.34 2.92
CA ALA A 512 2.05 1.24 2.62
C ALA A 512 1.34 0.27 3.57
N TYR A 513 0.15 0.65 4.03
CA TYR A 513 -0.62 -0.07 5.01
C TYR A 513 -2.04 -0.32 4.49
N VAL A 514 -2.46 -1.59 4.43
CA VAL A 514 -3.81 -1.99 4.02
C VAL A 514 -4.82 -1.59 5.10
N MET A 515 -5.78 -0.74 4.74
CA MET A 515 -6.80 -0.24 5.67
C MET A 515 -8.15 -0.94 5.50
N LYS A 516 -8.33 -1.67 4.40
CA LYS A 516 -9.53 -2.45 4.11
C LYS A 516 -9.15 -3.77 3.46
N ASP A 517 -9.53 -4.89 4.07
CA ASP A 517 -9.32 -6.22 3.49
C ASP A 517 -10.46 -6.55 2.52
N SER A 518 -10.39 -5.96 1.32
CA SER A 518 -11.36 -6.17 0.26
C SER A 518 -10.68 -6.38 -1.08
N ASN A 519 -11.27 -7.25 -1.90
CA ASN A 519 -10.86 -7.42 -3.30
C ASN A 519 -11.75 -6.63 -4.28
N THR A 520 -12.76 -5.89 -3.81
CA THR A 520 -13.71 -5.14 -4.66
C THR A 520 -13.47 -3.62 -4.62
N VAL A 521 -12.58 -3.14 -3.75
CA VAL A 521 -12.25 -1.72 -3.60
C VAL A 521 -10.90 -1.43 -4.25
N LEU A 522 -10.84 -0.39 -5.09
CA LEU A 522 -9.60 -0.01 -5.74
C LEU A 522 -8.60 0.54 -4.73
N SER A 523 -7.53 -0.20 -4.49
CA SER A 523 -6.49 0.16 -3.53
C SER A 523 -5.21 0.56 -4.28
N LEU A 524 -4.70 1.78 -4.05
CA LEU A 524 -3.55 2.32 -4.77
C LEU A 524 -2.33 2.44 -3.85
N VAL A 525 -1.17 1.96 -4.31
CA VAL A 525 0.12 2.04 -3.62
C VAL A 525 1.03 2.99 -4.38
N GLY A 526 1.66 3.93 -3.65
CA GLY A 526 2.69 4.80 -4.20
C GLY A 526 4.04 4.10 -4.24
N TYR A 527 4.69 4.06 -5.40
CA TYR A 527 6.05 3.54 -5.53
C TYR A 527 6.80 4.19 -6.69
N ASP A 528 8.05 4.59 -6.43
CA ASP A 528 8.91 5.30 -7.39
C ASP A 528 10.33 4.71 -7.42
N GLY A 529 10.41 3.37 -7.43
CA GLY A 529 11.67 2.63 -7.36
C GLY A 529 12.25 2.55 -5.94
N LEU A 530 13.49 2.07 -5.84
CA LEU A 530 14.13 1.86 -4.55
C LEU A 530 14.42 3.19 -3.82
N ASN A 531 14.00 3.27 -2.56
CA ASN A 531 14.35 4.35 -1.65
C ASN A 531 15.41 3.85 -0.66
N GLN A 532 16.62 4.43 -0.69
CA GLN A 532 17.77 3.97 0.11
C GLN A 532 18.04 2.46 -0.03
N GLY A 533 17.91 1.94 -1.26
CA GLY A 533 18.10 0.51 -1.56
C GLY A 533 16.97 -0.41 -1.07
N LYS A 534 15.81 0.13 -0.67
CA LYS A 534 14.66 -0.63 -0.18
C LYS A 534 13.41 -0.38 -1.01
N ASN A 535 12.54 -1.38 -1.10
CA ASN A 535 11.27 -1.34 -1.83
C ASN A 535 10.11 -0.71 -1.00
N HIS A 536 10.40 0.27 -0.16
CA HIS A 536 9.36 0.93 0.65
C HIS A 536 8.45 1.78 -0.22
N ALA A 537 7.14 1.73 0.06
CA ALA A 537 6.17 2.56 -0.61
C ALA A 537 6.29 4.04 -0.19
N ILE A 538 5.82 4.94 -1.05
CA ILE A 538 5.74 6.38 -0.81
C ILE A 538 4.27 6.80 -0.63
N ALA A 539 4.06 7.91 0.08
CA ALA A 539 2.72 8.46 0.31
C ALA A 539 2.16 9.07 -0.99
N LEU A 540 0.87 8.89 -1.23
CA LEU A 540 0.12 9.51 -2.31
C LEU A 540 -0.77 10.62 -1.74
N ASP A 541 -0.16 11.62 -1.09
CA ASP A 541 -0.89 12.69 -0.40
C ASP A 541 -1.78 13.51 -1.34
N SER A 542 -1.43 13.60 -2.63
CA SER A 542 -2.21 14.24 -3.68
C SER A 542 -3.53 13.52 -4.01
N PHE A 543 -3.71 12.27 -3.56
CA PHE A 543 -4.89 11.44 -3.84
C PHE A 543 -5.97 11.56 -2.76
N VAL A 544 -5.69 12.28 -1.67
CA VAL A 544 -6.62 12.52 -0.54
C VAL A 544 -6.85 14.01 -0.33
N PHE A 545 -7.95 14.36 0.34
CA PHE A 545 -8.20 15.75 0.73
C PHE A 545 -7.28 16.17 1.90
N PRO A 546 -6.81 17.42 1.93
CA PRO A 546 -7.20 18.54 1.07
C PRO A 546 -6.47 18.62 -0.28
N SER A 547 -5.37 17.91 -0.50
CA SER A 547 -4.54 18.05 -1.71
C SER A 547 -5.27 17.69 -3.01
N LEU A 548 -6.16 16.70 -2.96
CA LEU A 548 -7.01 16.28 -4.09
C LEU A 548 -7.92 17.40 -4.61
N LEU A 549 -8.18 18.44 -3.80
CA LEU A 549 -9.00 19.60 -4.15
C LEU A 549 -8.56 20.27 -5.46
N LYS A 550 -7.26 20.23 -5.78
CA LYS A 550 -6.71 20.81 -7.02
C LYS A 550 -7.43 20.30 -8.28
N ASN A 551 -7.91 19.06 -8.27
CA ASN A 551 -8.59 18.43 -9.40
C ASN A 551 -10.07 18.82 -9.50
N TRP A 552 -10.69 19.17 -8.37
CA TRP A 552 -12.14 19.35 -8.25
C TRP A 552 -12.58 20.82 -8.18
N TYR A 553 -11.74 21.68 -7.62
CA TYR A 553 -12.11 23.05 -7.25
C TYR A 553 -12.72 23.86 -8.41
N LYS A 554 -12.08 23.85 -9.58
CA LYS A 554 -12.56 24.57 -10.76
C LYS A 554 -13.94 24.10 -11.20
N TRP A 555 -14.14 22.78 -11.22
CA TRP A 555 -15.40 22.17 -11.63
C TRP A 555 -16.51 22.45 -10.63
N ILE A 556 -16.25 22.35 -9.33
CA ILE A 556 -17.27 22.57 -8.31
C ILE A 556 -17.71 24.04 -8.23
N ILE A 557 -16.77 24.99 -8.27
CA ILE A 557 -17.13 26.44 -8.25
C ILE A 557 -18.01 26.80 -9.43
N GLN A 558 -17.68 26.26 -10.59
CA GLN A 558 -18.45 26.42 -11.81
C GLN A 558 -19.90 25.94 -11.60
N ARG A 559 -20.11 24.83 -10.89
CA ARG A 559 -21.43 24.22 -10.64
C ARG A 559 -22.24 24.87 -9.52
N ILE A 560 -21.57 25.40 -8.49
CA ILE A 560 -22.24 26.03 -7.33
C ILE A 560 -22.78 27.43 -7.68
N SER A 561 -22.14 28.13 -8.64
CA SER A 561 -22.40 29.55 -8.88
C SER A 561 -22.86 29.88 -10.32
N SER A 562 -23.21 28.87 -11.12
CA SER A 562 -23.73 29.04 -12.48
C SER A 562 -25.21 29.39 -12.51
N THR A 563 -25.61 30.10 -13.56
CA THR A 563 -27.01 30.24 -13.97
C THR A 563 -27.25 29.27 -15.13
N GLU A 564 -28.32 28.49 -15.04
CA GLU A 564 -28.75 27.64 -16.13
C GLU A 564 -29.66 28.44 -17.08
N TYR A 565 -29.42 28.31 -18.38
CA TYR A 565 -30.21 28.90 -19.44
C TYR A 565 -30.80 27.80 -20.31
N GLU A 566 -32.07 27.94 -20.65
CA GLU A 566 -32.78 27.03 -21.53
C GLU A 566 -33.54 27.85 -22.58
N TRP A 567 -33.35 27.53 -23.86
CA TRP A 567 -34.07 28.16 -24.95
C TRP A 567 -34.27 27.21 -26.13
N LYS A 568 -35.27 27.53 -26.94
CA LYS A 568 -35.68 26.76 -28.12
C LYS A 568 -35.63 27.66 -29.36
N PHE A 569 -35.10 27.14 -30.47
CA PHE A 569 -34.97 27.85 -31.74
C PHE A 569 -35.07 26.88 -32.94
N TYR A 570 -35.30 27.42 -34.13
CA TYR A 570 -35.34 26.67 -35.38
C TYR A 570 -34.09 26.96 -36.20
N THR A 571 -33.51 25.92 -36.79
CA THR A 571 -32.31 26.05 -37.63
C THR A 571 -32.31 24.98 -38.71
N ASP A 572 -31.62 25.25 -39.82
CA ASP A 572 -31.28 24.20 -40.77
C ASP A 572 -30.23 23.25 -40.19
N ILE A 573 -30.23 22.01 -40.70
CA ILE A 573 -29.38 20.93 -40.19
C ILE A 573 -27.88 21.22 -40.45
N GLU A 574 -27.55 21.75 -41.64
CA GLU A 574 -26.17 22.09 -42.00
C GLU A 574 -25.59 23.19 -41.12
N GLY A 575 -26.36 24.26 -40.88
CA GLY A 575 -25.98 25.39 -40.04
C GLY A 575 -25.76 25.01 -38.57
N PHE A 576 -26.42 23.96 -38.07
CA PHE A 576 -26.20 23.48 -36.69
C PHE A 576 -25.09 22.42 -36.58
N SER A 577 -24.69 21.79 -37.68
CA SER A 577 -23.73 20.67 -37.70
C SER A 577 -22.35 20.99 -37.10
N SER A 578 -21.99 22.28 -37.03
CA SER A 578 -20.75 22.77 -36.42
C SER A 578 -20.77 22.78 -34.89
N TYR A 579 -21.93 22.58 -34.25
CA TYR A 579 -22.09 22.63 -32.80
C TYR A 579 -22.39 21.24 -32.22
N GLY A 580 -21.66 20.86 -31.17
CA GLY A 580 -21.88 19.64 -30.41
C GLY A 580 -22.06 19.93 -28.93
N VAL A 581 -22.63 18.97 -28.19
CA VAL A 581 -22.91 19.08 -26.75
C VAL A 581 -21.65 19.35 -25.89
N ASP A 582 -20.47 19.07 -26.43
CA ASP A 582 -19.17 19.28 -25.78
C ASP A 582 -18.60 20.70 -25.95
N ASP A 583 -19.20 21.52 -26.81
CA ASP A 583 -18.68 22.84 -27.15
C ASP A 583 -18.93 23.87 -26.04
N TYR A 584 -17.98 24.81 -25.94
CA TYR A 584 -18.18 26.04 -25.19
C TYR A 584 -18.71 27.09 -26.14
N ILE A 585 -19.79 27.75 -25.75
CA ILE A 585 -20.48 28.72 -26.60
C ILE A 585 -20.54 30.09 -25.97
N TYR A 586 -20.54 31.14 -26.80
CA TYR A 586 -20.78 32.51 -26.36
C TYR A 586 -22.19 32.94 -26.73
N ALA A 587 -23.02 33.17 -25.71
CA ALA A 587 -24.41 33.62 -25.84
C ALA A 587 -24.78 34.49 -24.64
N TYR A 588 -25.75 35.40 -24.79
CA TYR A 588 -26.25 36.29 -23.75
C TYR A 588 -25.14 37.07 -23.02
N ASN A 589 -24.12 37.50 -23.77
CA ASN A 589 -22.90 38.14 -23.29
C ASN A 589 -22.12 37.35 -22.22
N ASN A 590 -22.28 36.03 -22.18
CA ASN A 590 -21.57 35.13 -21.29
C ASN A 590 -21.02 33.93 -22.06
N ILE A 591 -20.10 33.21 -21.44
CA ILE A 591 -19.66 31.90 -21.94
C ILE A 591 -20.52 30.84 -21.27
N HIS A 592 -20.89 29.83 -22.02
CA HIS A 592 -21.78 28.78 -21.59
C HIS A 592 -21.15 27.42 -21.88
N LEU A 593 -21.26 26.52 -20.92
CA LEU A 593 -21.05 25.10 -21.10
C LEU A 593 -22.40 24.49 -21.46
N ILE A 594 -22.48 23.78 -22.58
CA ILE A 594 -23.71 23.10 -22.97
C ILE A 594 -23.93 21.92 -22.03
N LYS A 595 -25.10 21.85 -21.41
CA LYS A 595 -25.51 20.75 -20.52
C LYS A 595 -26.25 19.66 -21.29
N SER A 596 -27.18 20.09 -22.15
CA SER A 596 -27.91 19.18 -23.02
C SER A 596 -28.40 19.87 -24.29
N ILE A 597 -28.53 19.10 -25.35
CA ILE A 597 -29.14 19.51 -26.62
C ILE A 597 -30.26 18.50 -26.91
N VAL A 598 -31.46 18.98 -27.19
CA VAL A 598 -32.55 18.18 -27.73
C VAL A 598 -32.83 18.67 -29.14
N LYS A 599 -32.72 17.79 -30.13
CA LYS A 599 -32.98 18.08 -31.54
C LYS A 599 -34.24 17.34 -31.99
N ASP A 600 -35.30 18.08 -32.29
CA ASP A 600 -36.53 17.55 -32.86
C ASP A 600 -36.50 17.74 -34.38
N LYS A 601 -36.54 16.63 -35.14
CA LYS A 601 -36.66 16.71 -36.61
C LYS A 601 -38.10 17.04 -36.98
N ILE A 602 -38.33 18.27 -37.45
CA ILE A 602 -39.68 18.76 -37.82
C ILE A 602 -39.91 18.78 -39.33
N ALA A 603 -38.85 18.81 -40.14
CA ALA A 603 -38.87 18.75 -41.60
C ALA A 603 -37.57 18.14 -42.16
N ASP A 604 -37.50 17.92 -43.48
CA ASP A 604 -36.38 17.21 -44.13
C ASP A 604 -35.00 17.82 -43.88
N ASN A 605 -34.94 19.15 -43.71
CA ASN A 605 -33.71 19.92 -43.49
C ASN A 605 -33.85 20.95 -42.35
N THR A 606 -34.69 20.69 -41.35
CA THR A 606 -34.92 21.66 -40.26
C THR A 606 -35.04 20.95 -38.91
N TYR A 607 -34.29 21.46 -37.94
CA TYR A 607 -34.42 21.10 -36.54
C TYR A 607 -35.16 22.18 -35.76
N GLU A 608 -35.98 21.73 -34.81
CA GLU A 608 -36.31 22.49 -33.62
C GLU A 608 -35.33 22.05 -32.53
N VAL A 609 -34.44 22.96 -32.11
CA VAL A 609 -33.40 22.67 -31.11
C VAL A 609 -33.79 23.29 -29.79
N THR A 610 -33.82 22.49 -28.73
CA THR A 610 -33.86 22.97 -27.34
C THR A 610 -32.49 22.77 -26.74
N ILE A 611 -31.87 23.85 -26.28
CA ILE A 611 -30.56 23.79 -25.64
C ILE A 611 -30.67 24.19 -24.18
N THR A 612 -30.01 23.43 -23.31
CA THR A 612 -29.82 23.77 -21.90
C THR A 612 -28.34 23.95 -21.67
N THR A 613 -27.96 25.06 -21.04
CA THR A 613 -26.57 25.43 -20.81
C THR A 613 -26.38 25.99 -19.41
N GLU A 614 -25.15 25.97 -18.93
CA GLU A 614 -24.77 26.61 -17.68
C GLU A 614 -23.71 27.67 -17.93
N THR A 615 -23.90 28.87 -17.38
CA THR A 615 -22.92 29.95 -17.55
C THR A 615 -21.60 29.54 -16.93
N VAL A 616 -20.54 29.61 -17.73
CA VAL A 616 -19.17 29.60 -17.24
C VAL A 616 -18.92 30.93 -16.58
N ARG A 617 -18.68 30.91 -15.26
CA ARG A 617 -18.05 32.07 -14.62
C ARG A 617 -16.61 32.10 -15.12
N ASN A 618 -16.42 32.72 -16.28
CA ASN A 618 -15.19 33.47 -16.50
C ASN A 618 -15.23 34.58 -15.46
N SER A 619 -14.61 34.33 -14.32
CA SER A 619 -14.07 35.45 -13.57
C SER A 619 -13.25 36.26 -14.60
N PRO A 620 -13.45 37.58 -14.77
CA PRO A 620 -12.61 38.46 -15.61
C PRO A 620 -11.18 38.61 -15.05
N HIS A 621 -10.69 37.52 -14.50
CA HIS A 621 -9.66 37.33 -13.53
C HIS A 621 -9.27 35.84 -13.73
N ASN A 622 -8.18 35.39 -14.34
CA ASN A 622 -6.82 35.92 -14.35
C ASN A 622 -6.48 36.93 -13.24
N VAL A 623 -7.18 36.86 -12.11
CA VAL A 623 -6.56 37.02 -10.81
C VAL A 623 -6.09 35.61 -10.58
N GLY A 624 -4.77 35.44 -10.58
CA GLY A 624 -4.12 34.15 -10.70
C GLY A 624 -4.55 33.17 -9.62
N LEU A 625 -3.80 32.09 -9.54
CA LEU A 625 -3.67 31.26 -8.34
C LEU A 625 -3.17 32.04 -7.10
N ASP A 626 -3.49 33.32 -6.98
CA ASP A 626 -2.90 34.33 -6.12
C ASP A 626 -3.84 34.81 -5.01
N ASN A 627 -5.12 34.43 -5.01
CA ASN A 627 -6.06 34.82 -3.95
C ASN A 627 -6.42 33.69 -2.97
N LEU A 628 -5.61 32.63 -2.90
CA LEU A 628 -5.50 31.85 -1.67
C LEU A 628 -4.59 32.65 -0.72
N VAL A 629 -4.95 32.73 0.57
CA VAL A 629 -4.00 33.17 1.60
C VAL A 629 -2.83 32.19 1.54
N SER A 630 -1.78 32.54 0.80
CA SER A 630 -0.54 31.77 0.73
C SER A 630 0.48 32.58 1.49
N ALA A 631 0.85 32.06 2.65
CA ALA A 631 1.91 32.59 3.46
C ALA A 631 3.07 31.60 3.39
N ARG A 632 4.25 32.07 3.04
CA ARG A 632 5.49 31.32 3.06
C ARG A 632 6.51 32.11 3.83
N ILE A 633 7.25 31.44 4.71
CA ILE A 633 8.32 32.03 5.50
C ILE A 633 9.64 31.33 5.18
N CYS A 634 10.73 32.06 5.34
CA CYS A 634 12.10 31.57 5.18
C CYS A 634 12.98 32.14 6.30
N TRP A 635 14.19 31.59 6.41
CA TRP A 635 15.21 32.16 7.28
C TRP A 635 15.76 33.47 6.71
N GLY A 636 16.52 34.21 7.50
CA GLY A 636 17.12 35.48 7.08
C GLY A 636 18.07 35.40 5.88
N ASP A 637 18.51 34.20 5.49
CA ASP A 637 19.34 33.89 4.32
C ASP A 637 18.55 33.25 3.16
N ASP A 638 17.22 33.41 3.16
CA ASP A 638 16.28 32.94 2.12
C ASP A 638 16.19 31.40 1.96
N THR A 639 16.75 30.65 2.91
CA THR A 639 16.64 29.17 2.97
C THR A 639 15.40 28.73 3.76
N GLU A 640 14.95 27.49 3.52
CA GLU A 640 13.83 26.86 4.27
C GLU A 640 14.26 25.55 4.95
N ASP A 641 15.52 25.16 4.78
CA ASP A 641 16.07 23.94 5.34
C ASP A 641 16.10 23.98 6.88
N VAL A 642 16.13 22.81 7.50
CA VAL A 642 16.25 22.70 8.97
C VAL A 642 17.58 23.32 9.41
N LYS A 643 17.52 24.27 10.36
CA LYS A 643 18.72 24.89 10.95
C LYS A 643 19.05 24.28 12.30
N ILE A 644 20.33 23.94 12.49
CA ILE A 644 20.88 23.46 13.76
C ILE A 644 21.99 24.42 14.19
N GLU A 645 21.70 25.28 15.17
CA GLU A 645 22.63 26.33 15.58
C GLU A 645 22.58 26.59 17.10
N VAL A 646 23.61 27.26 17.64
CA VAL A 646 23.65 27.68 19.05
C VAL A 646 23.00 29.03 19.30
N SER A 647 22.65 29.76 18.23
CA SER A 647 22.13 31.12 18.36
C SER A 647 20.85 31.11 19.21
N SER A 648 20.78 32.04 20.16
CA SER A 648 19.56 32.27 20.94
C SER A 648 18.51 33.06 20.18
N THR A 649 18.88 33.62 19.02
CA THR A 649 17.96 34.35 18.14
C THR A 649 18.16 33.93 16.70
N VAL A 650 17.07 33.92 15.93
CA VAL A 650 17.11 33.67 14.49
C VAL A 650 16.19 34.64 13.78
N LEU A 651 16.67 35.20 12.66
CA LEU A 651 15.85 36.04 11.82
C LEU A 651 14.97 35.16 10.93
N VAL A 652 13.66 35.36 11.00
CA VAL A 652 12.67 34.79 10.08
C VAL A 652 12.03 35.89 9.27
N LYS A 653 11.72 35.59 8.01
CA LYS A 653 11.18 36.53 7.04
C LYS A 653 9.99 35.91 6.32
N VAL A 654 9.02 36.75 6.01
CA VAL A 654 7.93 36.42 5.11
C VAL A 654 8.48 36.43 3.69
N ARG A 655 8.49 35.27 3.05
CA ARG A 655 8.96 35.09 1.66
C ARG A 655 7.86 35.43 0.67
N GLU A 656 6.67 34.93 0.91
CA GLU A 656 5.48 35.18 0.10
C GLU A 656 4.29 35.35 1.03
N LEU A 657 3.49 36.40 0.83
CA LEU A 657 2.24 36.59 1.55
C LEU A 657 1.22 37.19 0.62
N LYS A 658 0.43 36.31 0.00
CA LYS A 658 -0.70 36.76 -0.83
C LYS A 658 -1.93 36.84 0.05
N MET A 659 -2.52 38.02 0.12
CA MET A 659 -3.71 38.28 0.93
C MET A 659 -4.94 38.40 0.03
N PRO A 660 -6.11 37.86 0.44
CA PRO A 660 -7.37 38.26 -0.15
C PRO A 660 -7.57 39.76 0.11
N ASN A 661 -8.21 40.47 -0.83
CA ASN A 661 -8.53 41.90 -0.82
C ASN A 661 -8.40 42.58 0.57
N ASP A 662 -7.67 43.70 0.62
CA ASP A 662 -7.16 44.51 1.75
C ASP A 662 -8.11 44.83 2.93
N GLY A 663 -9.36 44.33 2.92
CA GLY A 663 -10.35 44.50 3.98
C GLY A 663 -10.63 43.27 4.85
N MET A 664 -10.17 42.05 4.48
CA MET A 664 -10.56 40.78 5.13
C MET A 664 -9.58 40.26 6.20
N VAL A 665 -8.29 40.62 6.11
CA VAL A 665 -7.27 40.23 7.09
C VAL A 665 -7.41 41.10 8.34
N ASP A 666 -7.37 40.47 9.51
CA ASP A 666 -7.33 41.15 10.81
C ASP A 666 -5.87 41.44 11.20
N PHE A 667 -5.04 40.39 11.28
CA PHE A 667 -3.59 40.50 11.43
C PHE A 667 -2.91 39.20 11.00
N TYR A 668 -1.60 39.23 10.74
CA TYR A 668 -0.77 38.04 10.64
C TYR A 668 0.30 38.05 11.74
N ALA A 669 0.80 36.88 12.10
CA ALA A 669 1.66 36.73 13.26
C ALA A 669 2.66 35.59 13.08
N PHE A 670 3.90 35.78 13.51
CA PHE A 670 4.80 34.64 13.69
C PHE A 670 4.44 33.93 14.99
N SER A 671 4.33 32.61 14.93
CA SER A 671 4.14 31.74 16.08
C SER A 671 5.29 30.78 16.24
N LEU A 672 5.72 30.56 17.48
CA LEU A 672 6.78 29.66 17.88
C LEU A 672 6.20 28.51 18.71
N ASP A 673 6.52 27.28 18.35
CA ASP A 673 6.33 26.08 19.18
C ASP A 673 7.68 25.61 19.70
N SER A 674 7.78 25.48 21.01
CA SER A 674 8.97 25.00 21.73
C SER A 674 8.74 23.65 22.44
N GLY A 675 7.68 22.94 22.06
CA GLY A 675 7.28 21.64 22.61
C GLY A 675 5.99 21.67 23.46
N GLU A 676 5.44 22.86 23.72
CA GLU A 676 4.18 23.06 24.46
C GLU A 676 3.04 23.60 23.56
N GLY A 677 3.27 23.69 22.26
CA GLY A 677 2.35 24.24 21.27
C GLY A 677 2.71 25.66 20.83
N TYR A 678 2.02 26.13 19.79
CA TYR A 678 2.30 27.42 19.16
C TYR A 678 1.86 28.61 19.99
N THR A 679 2.78 29.55 20.20
CA THR A 679 2.54 30.85 20.83
C THR A 679 2.93 31.98 19.90
N ILE A 680 2.09 33.02 19.80
CA ILE A 680 2.37 34.19 18.95
C ILE A 680 3.52 34.98 19.55
N VAL A 681 4.61 35.15 18.79
CA VAL A 681 5.82 35.87 19.20
C VAL A 681 5.93 37.25 18.55
N SER A 682 5.29 37.47 17.41
CA SER A 682 5.16 38.81 16.82
C SER A 682 3.92 38.93 15.92
N LYS A 683 3.49 40.17 15.62
CA LYS A 683 2.34 40.47 14.77
C LYS A 683 2.69 41.53 13.73
N ASN A 684 2.15 41.38 12.51
CA ASN A 684 2.20 42.31 11.39
C ASN A 684 3.62 42.81 11.10
N LYS A 685 4.58 41.88 11.02
CA LYS A 685 5.96 42.15 10.64
C LYS A 685 6.35 41.22 9.51
N ASP A 686 7.01 41.75 8.50
CA ASP A 686 7.51 40.96 7.39
C ASP A 686 8.83 40.26 7.73
N GLU A 687 9.58 40.79 8.70
CA GLU A 687 10.76 40.15 9.27
C GLU A 687 10.75 40.27 10.79
N TYR A 688 11.16 39.22 11.49
CA TYR A 688 11.21 39.19 12.94
C TYR A 688 12.36 38.34 13.45
N GLU A 689 13.10 38.90 14.42
CA GLU A 689 14.14 38.16 15.13
C GLU A 689 13.49 37.40 16.31
N VAL A 690 13.33 36.09 16.13
CA VAL A 690 12.67 35.21 17.11
C VAL A 690 13.70 34.77 18.13
N SER A 691 13.39 34.92 19.42
CA SER A 691 14.16 34.31 20.51
C SER A 691 13.82 32.83 20.62
N ILE A 692 14.83 31.97 20.48
CA ILE A 692 14.66 30.52 20.39
C ILE A 692 15.12 29.85 21.69
N PRO A 693 14.23 29.13 22.40
CA PRO A 693 14.62 28.34 23.56
C PRO A 693 15.42 27.08 23.16
N LYS A 694 16.08 26.46 24.14
CA LYS A 694 16.85 25.22 23.90
C LYS A 694 15.93 24.10 23.40
N GLY A 695 16.36 23.36 22.38
CA GLY A 695 15.65 22.19 21.88
C GLY A 695 15.14 22.36 20.45
N ASP A 696 14.17 21.53 20.08
CA ASP A 696 13.54 21.56 18.76
C ASP A 696 12.42 22.58 18.77
N ASN A 697 12.52 23.55 17.86
CA ASN A 697 11.56 24.64 17.76
C ASN A 697 10.99 24.67 16.35
N LYS A 698 9.71 25.00 16.27
CA LYS A 698 9.03 25.22 15.00
C LYS A 698 8.47 26.62 14.94
N ILE A 699 8.65 27.26 13.80
CA ILE A 699 8.17 28.61 13.56
C ILE A 699 7.25 28.57 12.35
N ARG A 700 6.11 29.25 12.43
CA ARG A 700 5.19 29.43 11.32
C ARG A 700 4.59 30.83 11.34
N LEU A 701 4.02 31.26 10.22
CA LEU A 701 3.13 32.41 10.15
C LEU A 701 1.69 31.95 10.30
N GLU A 702 0.92 32.68 11.10
CA GLU A 702 -0.52 32.54 11.23
C GLU A 702 -1.19 33.80 10.68
N VAL A 703 -2.07 33.65 9.70
CA VAL A 703 -2.85 34.75 9.13
C VAL A 703 -4.27 34.65 9.67
N TRP A 704 -4.72 35.68 10.37
CA TRP A 704 -6.02 35.77 10.99
C TRP A 704 -6.93 36.68 10.18
N LEU A 705 -8.10 36.17 9.81
CA LEU A 705 -9.11 36.94 9.10
C LEU A 705 -10.16 37.50 10.07
N LYS A 706 -10.80 38.62 9.70
CA LYS A 706 -11.85 39.27 10.51
C LYS A 706 -13.08 38.39 10.73
N ASN A 707 -13.28 37.36 9.91
CA ASN A 707 -14.35 36.37 10.04
C ASN A 707 -14.01 35.23 11.02
N GLY A 708 -12.84 35.26 11.67
CA GLY A 708 -12.38 34.26 12.65
C GLY A 708 -11.62 33.07 12.07
N GLN A 709 -11.45 32.98 10.75
CA GLN A 709 -10.64 31.94 10.10
C GLN A 709 -9.13 32.18 10.26
N ARG A 710 -8.35 31.10 10.28
CA ARG A 710 -6.88 31.13 10.39
C ARG A 710 -6.25 30.32 9.27
N TYR A 711 -5.19 30.85 8.68
CA TYR A 711 -4.34 30.19 7.69
C TYR A 711 -2.92 30.09 8.23
N TYR A 712 -2.19 29.06 7.83
CA TYR A 712 -0.85 28.77 8.33
C TYR A 712 0.16 28.67 7.18
N SER A 713 1.38 29.16 7.37
CA SER A 713 2.48 28.98 6.42
C SER A 713 3.13 27.59 6.52
N ASN A 714 4.17 27.36 5.70
CA ASN A 714 5.17 26.33 5.97
C ASN A 714 5.80 26.51 7.36
N GLU A 715 6.25 25.39 7.95
CA GLU A 715 6.95 25.38 9.24
C GLU A 715 8.46 25.41 9.00
N LEU A 716 9.15 26.36 9.63
CA LEU A 716 10.61 26.38 9.72
C LEU A 716 11.04 25.68 11.00
N VAL A 717 11.97 24.73 10.89
CA VAL A 717 12.46 23.96 12.04
C VAL A 717 13.84 24.46 12.45
N PHE A 718 13.94 24.95 13.68
CA PHE A 718 15.19 25.38 14.30
C PHE A 718 15.50 24.53 15.53
N ARG A 719 16.60 23.78 15.46
CA ARG A 719 17.12 23.02 16.59
C ARG A 719 18.22 23.83 17.28
N ARG A 720 17.88 24.42 18.43
CA ARG A 720 18.85 25.16 19.23
C ARG A 720 19.67 24.22 20.10
N VAL A 721 20.95 24.16 19.81
CA VAL A 721 21.97 23.38 20.54
C VAL A 721 22.69 24.26 21.57
N VAL A 722 23.27 23.67 22.63
CA VAL A 722 23.71 24.44 23.82
C VAL A 722 25.22 24.46 24.05
N PHE A 723 26.03 23.83 23.19
CA PHE A 723 27.49 23.89 23.31
C PHE A 723 28.13 23.95 21.92
N LYS A 724 28.80 25.06 21.60
CA LYS A 724 29.64 25.20 20.41
C LYS A 724 31.07 25.40 20.85
N ASN A 725 31.91 24.41 20.57
CA ASN A 725 33.35 24.63 20.61
C ASN A 725 33.78 25.22 19.26
N GLU A 726 34.68 26.20 19.29
CA GLU A 726 35.24 26.79 18.06
C GLU A 726 36.02 25.75 17.24
N ASN A 727 36.71 24.85 17.95
CA ASN A 727 37.49 23.75 17.39
C ASN A 727 36.93 22.39 17.81
N CYS A 728 37.16 21.34 17.01
CA CYS A 728 36.69 20.00 17.35
C CYS A 728 37.40 19.44 18.59
N ALA A 729 36.65 18.85 19.50
CA ALA A 729 37.16 18.36 20.78
C ALA A 729 36.77 16.91 21.04
N VAL A 730 37.54 16.23 21.91
CA VAL A 730 37.19 14.91 22.42
C VAL A 730 36.18 15.06 23.55
N PHE A 731 35.04 14.39 23.41
CA PHE A 731 34.02 14.27 24.44
C PHE A 731 34.03 12.87 25.06
N ILE A 732 33.69 12.77 26.34
CA ILE A 732 33.50 11.50 27.04
C ILE A 732 32.02 11.32 27.36
N ALA A 733 31.42 10.28 26.82
CA ALA A 733 30.10 9.79 27.19
C ALA A 733 30.20 8.85 28.39
N LYS A 734 29.42 9.03 29.45
CA LYS A 734 29.25 8.04 30.52
C LYS A 734 27.79 7.82 30.86
N LEU A 735 27.42 6.60 31.25
CA LEU A 735 26.05 6.27 31.68
C LEU A 735 25.67 7.04 32.96
N THR A 736 24.41 7.48 33.03
CA THR A 736 23.81 8.03 34.25
C THR A 736 22.80 7.07 34.87
N GLY A 737 22.80 6.99 36.21
CA GLY A 737 21.85 6.17 36.96
C GLY A 737 22.08 4.66 36.83
N ARG A 738 20.98 3.88 36.78
CA ARG A 738 20.99 2.41 36.65
C ARG A 738 20.82 1.91 35.20
N SER A 739 21.00 2.78 34.22
CA SER A 739 20.77 2.49 32.81
C SER A 739 21.84 1.56 32.23
N PHE A 740 21.45 0.65 31.34
CA PHE A 740 22.38 -0.32 30.70
C PHE A 740 22.94 0.16 29.35
N ARG A 741 22.34 1.19 28.74
CA ARG A 741 22.79 1.82 27.49
C ARG A 741 22.48 3.32 27.48
N PHE A 742 23.31 4.06 26.76
CA PHE A 742 23.08 5.46 26.43
C PHE A 742 23.02 5.67 24.92
N ASN A 743 22.38 6.77 24.52
CA ASN A 743 22.41 7.30 23.16
C ASN A 743 22.80 8.78 23.22
N ILE A 744 23.68 9.19 22.32
CA ILE A 744 24.09 10.59 22.13
C ILE A 744 23.94 10.92 20.66
N THR A 745 23.33 12.05 20.39
CA THR A 745 23.38 12.68 19.07
C THR A 745 24.29 13.91 19.17
N TYR A 746 25.22 14.06 18.25
CA TYR A 746 26.19 15.15 18.22
C TYR A 746 26.54 15.52 16.77
N LEU A 747 27.05 16.73 16.57
CA LEU A 747 27.70 17.13 15.33
C LEU A 747 29.17 16.73 15.39
N ASP A 748 29.64 16.00 14.40
CA ASP A 748 31.07 15.69 14.24
C ASP A 748 31.88 16.95 13.86
N CYS A 749 33.18 16.78 13.61
CA CYS A 749 34.07 17.89 13.30
C CYS A 749 33.74 18.60 11.98
N GLU A 750 33.07 17.89 11.05
CA GLU A 750 32.65 18.39 9.74
C GLU A 750 31.26 19.07 9.81
N GLY A 751 30.59 18.98 10.96
CA GLY A 751 29.25 19.54 11.15
C GLY A 751 28.13 18.59 10.71
N THR A 752 28.43 17.30 10.53
CA THR A 752 27.45 16.27 10.20
C THR A 752 26.88 15.66 11.48
N GLU A 753 25.57 15.42 11.52
CA GLU A 753 24.92 14.75 12.65
C GLU A 753 25.32 13.27 12.71
N LYS A 754 25.80 12.85 13.88
CA LYS A 754 26.17 11.47 14.20
C LYS A 754 25.45 11.02 15.47
N THR A 755 25.16 9.73 15.54
CA THR A 755 24.63 9.09 16.75
C THR A 755 25.62 8.07 17.27
N LEU A 756 25.89 8.13 18.58
CA LEU A 756 26.71 7.16 19.31
C LEU A 756 25.85 6.47 20.37
N SER A 757 25.82 5.15 20.32
CA SER A 757 25.19 4.30 21.32
C SER A 757 26.24 3.43 22.02
N GLY A 758 26.18 3.35 23.35
CA GLY A 758 27.16 2.59 24.13
C GLY A 758 26.62 2.08 25.46
N ASN A 759 27.29 1.08 26.02
CA ASN A 759 27.00 0.51 27.35
C ASN A 759 28.17 0.69 28.34
N GLN A 760 29.24 1.34 27.92
CA GLN A 760 30.41 1.70 28.73
C GLN A 760 30.87 3.11 28.35
N ALA A 761 31.61 3.76 29.23
CA ALA A 761 32.10 5.11 28.94
C ALA A 761 32.96 5.10 27.67
N THR A 762 32.66 6.00 26.74
CA THR A 762 33.23 6.01 25.38
C THR A 762 33.62 7.43 24.98
N THR A 763 34.75 7.57 24.30
CA THR A 763 35.19 8.86 23.74
C THR A 763 34.69 9.03 22.31
N PHE A 764 34.40 10.28 21.92
CA PHE A 764 34.07 10.60 20.54
C PHE A 764 34.54 12.02 20.18
N CYS A 765 34.86 12.19 18.91
CA CYS A 765 35.17 13.49 18.32
C CYS A 765 33.87 14.22 18.03
N GLY A 766 33.70 15.44 18.53
CA GLY A 766 32.54 16.24 18.21
C GLY A 766 32.85 17.73 18.24
N LYS A 767 31.96 18.50 17.63
CA LYS A 767 31.94 19.96 17.73
C LYS A 767 30.86 20.43 18.70
N THR A 768 29.70 19.77 18.66
CA THR A 768 28.51 20.16 19.42
C THR A 768 27.69 18.95 19.80
N ILE A 769 27.24 18.89 21.07
CA ILE A 769 26.30 17.86 21.52
C ILE A 769 24.88 18.32 21.23
N ILE A 770 24.12 17.49 20.51
CA ILE A 770 22.73 17.77 20.14
C ILE A 770 21.79 17.26 21.25
N SER A 771 21.90 15.98 21.59
CA SER A 771 21.05 15.37 22.60
C SER A 771 21.77 14.23 23.32
N THR A 772 21.35 13.98 24.56
CA THR A 772 21.90 12.94 25.42
C THR A 772 20.76 12.21 26.12
N VAL A 773 20.71 10.89 25.99
CA VAL A 773 19.71 10.04 26.65
C VAL A 773 20.44 9.05 27.55
N ASN A 774 20.08 9.02 28.84
CA ASN A 774 20.68 8.14 29.86
C ASN A 774 22.21 8.27 30.00
N CYS A 775 22.75 9.46 29.70
CA CYS A 775 24.17 9.71 29.64
C CYS A 775 24.52 11.11 30.15
N GLU A 776 25.71 11.26 30.69
CA GLU A 776 26.38 12.53 30.97
C GLU A 776 27.57 12.65 30.01
N VAL A 777 27.72 13.82 29.37
CA VAL A 777 28.82 14.10 28.45
C VAL A 777 29.78 15.09 29.10
N ILE A 778 31.07 14.75 29.09
CA ILE A 778 32.16 15.56 29.61
C ILE A 778 32.98 16.09 28.42
N ASN A 779 33.13 17.41 28.30
CA ASN A 779 34.06 18.01 27.35
C ASN A 779 35.47 18.01 27.95
N THR A 780 36.43 17.39 27.25
CA THR A 780 37.82 17.32 27.73
C THR A 780 38.67 18.51 27.28
N ASN A 781 38.13 19.38 26.42
CA ASN A 781 38.84 20.46 25.72
C ASN A 781 40.09 20.01 24.94
N THR A 782 40.26 18.70 24.74
CA THR A 782 41.39 18.14 23.98
C THR A 782 41.05 18.17 22.50
N PRO A 783 41.90 18.76 21.63
CA PRO A 783 41.71 18.72 20.19
C PRO A 783 41.67 17.27 19.72
N CYS A 784 40.73 16.95 18.84
CA CYS A 784 40.59 15.58 18.38
C CYS A 784 41.08 15.39 16.94
N VAL A 785 41.67 14.23 16.67
CA VAL A 785 42.00 13.76 15.31
C VAL A 785 41.14 12.53 15.02
N GLU A 786 40.43 12.55 13.90
CA GLU A 786 39.53 11.47 13.49
C GLU A 786 40.31 10.15 13.32
N GLY A 787 39.73 9.03 13.78
CA GLY A 787 40.38 7.73 13.81
C GLY A 787 41.33 7.48 14.99
N SER A 788 41.54 8.48 15.87
CA SER A 788 42.37 8.31 17.07
C SER A 788 41.63 7.57 18.19
N VAL A 789 42.35 6.71 18.91
CA VAL A 789 41.85 5.97 20.07
C VAL A 789 42.39 6.60 21.34
N TYR A 790 41.48 7.12 22.18
CA TYR A 790 41.84 7.77 23.43
C TYR A 790 41.69 6.81 24.61
N SER A 791 42.59 6.90 25.59
CA SER A 791 42.48 6.15 26.84
C SER A 791 41.89 7.02 27.94
N LEU A 792 40.89 6.48 28.64
CA LEU A 792 40.21 7.11 29.76
C LEU A 792 40.93 6.81 31.07
N GLU A 793 41.07 7.83 31.91
CA GLU A 793 41.60 7.67 33.26
C GLU A 793 40.48 7.25 34.23
N TYR A 794 40.70 6.13 34.92
CA TYR A 794 39.83 5.65 35.98
C TYR A 794 40.56 5.64 37.31
N LYS A 795 39.91 6.18 38.34
CA LYS A 795 40.28 5.97 39.73
C LYS A 795 39.67 4.65 40.21
N VAL A 796 40.54 3.72 40.54
CA VAL A 796 40.19 2.42 41.14
C VAL A 796 40.21 2.59 42.66
N THR A 797 39.06 2.37 43.29
CA THR A 797 38.90 2.40 44.75
C THR A 797 38.23 1.12 45.25
N TRP A 798 38.42 0.80 46.51
CA TRP A 798 37.80 -0.37 47.13
C TRP A 798 37.68 -0.14 48.65
N SER A 799 36.73 -0.84 49.27
CA SER A 799 36.53 -0.80 50.71
C SER A 799 37.49 -1.73 51.44
N TYR A 800 37.87 -1.39 52.67
CA TYR A 800 38.64 -2.26 53.55
C TYR A 800 37.83 -3.51 53.93
N GLY A 801 38.44 -4.71 53.89
CA GLY A 801 37.87 -5.95 54.44
C GLY A 801 37.50 -7.08 53.47
N PHE A 802 38.12 -7.18 52.30
CA PHE A 802 37.89 -8.29 51.36
C PHE A 802 38.68 -9.57 51.71
N ARG A 803 38.09 -10.74 51.41
CA ARG A 803 38.67 -12.07 51.70
C ARG A 803 39.63 -12.58 50.61
N GLU A 804 39.63 -11.95 49.43
CA GLU A 804 40.40 -12.30 48.24
C GLU A 804 40.95 -11.02 47.58
N ASP A 805 41.96 -11.14 46.71
CA ASP A 805 42.53 -9.99 46.00
C ASP A 805 41.54 -9.41 44.98
N GLY A 806 41.33 -8.09 45.01
CA GLY A 806 40.52 -7.39 44.03
C GLY A 806 41.25 -7.29 42.69
N TYR A 807 40.55 -7.24 41.57
CA TYR A 807 41.20 -7.03 40.27
C TYR A 807 40.37 -6.24 39.26
N VAL A 808 41.06 -5.63 38.30
CA VAL A 808 40.48 -5.00 37.10
C VAL A 808 41.21 -5.53 35.88
N ASP A 809 40.45 -6.08 34.92
CA ASP A 809 40.92 -6.41 33.58
C ASP A 809 40.54 -5.30 32.61
N TYR A 810 41.52 -4.77 31.91
CA TYR A 810 41.31 -3.67 30.98
C TYR A 810 42.29 -3.70 29.81
N ILE A 811 41.95 -2.98 28.74
CA ILE A 811 42.86 -2.72 27.62
C ILE A 811 43.64 -1.44 27.91
N ASP A 812 44.96 -1.53 28.03
CA ASP A 812 45.83 -0.39 28.31
C ASP A 812 45.93 0.58 27.11
N LYS A 813 46.66 1.69 27.30
CA LYS A 813 46.89 2.69 26.26
C LYS A 813 47.61 2.19 25.01
N ASN A 814 48.31 1.05 25.10
CA ASN A 814 49.01 0.44 23.98
C ASN A 814 48.15 -0.62 23.26
N GLY A 815 46.93 -0.89 23.75
CA GLY A 815 46.04 -1.91 23.19
C GLY A 815 46.24 -3.31 23.77
N ASN A 816 47.06 -3.46 24.82
CA ASN A 816 47.30 -4.76 25.45
C ASN A 816 46.28 -5.02 26.55
N GLN A 817 45.86 -6.28 26.71
CA GLN A 817 45.06 -6.69 27.86
C GLN A 817 45.95 -6.78 29.11
N VAL A 818 45.60 -6.02 30.14
CA VAL A 818 46.33 -5.92 31.40
C VAL A 818 45.39 -6.20 32.57
N ARG A 819 45.88 -6.95 33.56
CA ARG A 819 45.22 -7.17 34.86
C ARG A 819 45.93 -6.37 35.94
N LEU A 820 45.21 -5.47 36.60
CA LEU A 820 45.67 -4.85 37.85
C LEU A 820 45.08 -5.62 39.02
N THR A 821 45.94 -6.26 39.82
CA THR A 821 45.56 -6.94 41.06
C THR A 821 45.82 -6.02 42.25
N ILE A 822 44.88 -5.95 43.18
CA ILE A 822 44.91 -5.14 44.39
C ILE A 822 45.06 -6.09 45.59
N PRO A 823 46.21 -6.07 46.28
CA PRO A 823 46.44 -6.93 47.43
C PRO A 823 45.48 -6.66 48.58
N GLN A 824 45.19 -7.70 49.36
CA GLN A 824 44.46 -7.57 50.63
C GLN A 824 45.04 -6.48 51.53
N ASN A 825 44.16 -5.69 52.15
CA ASN A 825 44.46 -4.59 53.08
C ASN A 825 45.19 -3.36 52.49
N ASP A 826 45.49 -3.31 51.19
CA ASP A 826 45.82 -2.02 50.56
C ASP A 826 44.57 -1.13 50.61
N THR A 827 44.72 0.18 50.77
CA THR A 827 43.60 1.16 50.73
C THR A 827 43.91 2.35 49.83
N THR A 828 45.09 2.35 49.20
CA THR A 828 45.59 3.47 48.43
C THR A 828 44.97 3.44 47.02
N PRO A 829 44.16 4.43 46.61
CA PRO A 829 43.55 4.42 45.29
C PRO A 829 44.60 4.31 44.17
N ARG A 830 44.27 3.55 43.11
CA ARG A 830 45.12 3.46 41.91
C ARG A 830 44.45 4.18 40.76
N PHE A 831 45.25 4.68 39.83
CA PHE A 831 44.77 5.26 38.58
C PHE A 831 45.20 4.35 37.44
N ILE A 832 44.26 4.02 36.56
CA ILE A 832 44.52 3.23 35.36
C ILE A 832 44.12 4.03 34.12
N CYS A 833 44.90 3.86 33.06
CA CYS A 833 44.60 4.41 31.73
C CYS A 833 44.10 3.28 30.85
N SER A 834 42.82 3.34 30.52
CA SER A 834 42.12 2.25 29.86
C SER A 834 41.39 2.72 28.61
N ARG A 835 41.59 2.01 27.50
CA ARG A 835 40.76 2.13 26.30
C ARG A 835 39.40 1.45 26.49
N ARG A 836 39.37 0.37 27.27
CA ARG A 836 38.15 -0.42 27.51
C ARG A 836 38.28 -1.23 28.79
N ILE A 837 37.23 -1.23 29.62
CA ILE A 837 37.13 -2.10 30.80
C ILE A 837 36.51 -3.43 30.40
N ILE A 838 37.21 -4.54 30.67
CA ILE A 838 36.77 -5.89 30.31
C ILE A 838 35.98 -6.49 31.47
N ASN A 839 36.59 -6.56 32.65
CA ASN A 839 35.99 -7.15 33.84
C ASN A 839 36.57 -6.53 35.12
N ARG A 840 35.86 -6.67 36.24
CA ARG A 840 36.33 -6.25 37.56
C ARG A 840 35.76 -7.12 38.66
N HIS A 841 36.51 -7.29 39.74
CA HIS A 841 36.07 -8.01 40.93
C HIS A 841 36.46 -7.24 42.20
N GLN A 842 35.48 -7.03 43.09
CA GLN A 842 35.65 -6.38 44.42
C GLN A 842 36.31 -4.98 44.41
N VAL A 843 36.21 -4.28 43.28
CA VAL A 843 36.75 -2.92 43.10
C VAL A 843 35.71 -2.01 42.44
N SER A 844 35.73 -0.74 42.81
CA SER A 844 34.93 0.34 42.24
C SER A 844 35.78 1.14 41.25
N LEU A 845 35.19 1.44 40.09
CA LEU A 845 35.81 2.29 39.08
C LEU A 845 35.04 3.60 38.99
N THR A 846 35.73 4.69 39.24
CA THR A 846 35.20 6.04 39.06
C THR A 846 35.98 6.72 37.94
N LEU A 847 35.28 7.08 36.87
CA LEU A 847 35.86 7.85 35.78
C LEU A 847 36.23 9.25 36.30
N THR A 848 37.47 9.69 36.08
CA THR A 848 37.93 11.00 36.56
C THR A 848 37.49 12.16 35.65
N GLY A 849 37.15 11.84 34.39
CA GLY A 849 36.81 12.82 33.36
C GLY A 849 38.00 13.26 32.50
N ASN A 850 39.18 12.71 32.74
CA ASN A 850 40.41 13.02 32.00
C ASN A 850 40.76 11.96 30.95
N LEU A 851 41.42 12.39 29.89
CA LEU A 851 42.17 11.53 28.96
C LEU A 851 43.60 11.39 29.48
N CYS A 852 44.19 10.21 29.39
CA CYS A 852 45.59 10.03 29.78
C CYS A 852 46.52 9.50 28.68
N SER A 853 45.99 9.25 27.48
CA SER A 853 46.80 9.11 26.25
C SER A 853 45.94 9.30 25.01
#